data_AF-A0A662LG33-F1
#
_entry.id   AF-A0A662LG33-F1
#
_cell.length_a   1.000
_cell.length_b   1.000
_cell.length_c   1.000
_cell.angle_alpha   90.00
_cell.angle_beta   90.00
_cell.angle_gamma   90.00
#
_symmetry.space_group_name_H-M   'P 1'
#
loop_
_entity.id
_entity.type
_entity.pdbx_description
1 polymer ?
#
loop_
_entity_poly.entity_id
_entity_poly.type
_entity_poly.pdbx_seq_one_letter_code
_entity_poly.pdbx_strand_id
1 'polypeptide(L)'
;DREISGDVEGVTPSASPEKGSVEGSKMPSPVDPNEHPFTVGEGYKYIDAVMTWSQTQLGELLARGKDPDLQLYDMQLGEVAASEEWNVLTGASEHVASYVYHSGEWKFAVTYMPTESYEYQKALADYFERNPRILERVNPEQPWSAEVNYRIDYTLYPGVEIDIPDEVPFYSRDATFEVSWDDPSARLGIILLDENGAEVTTAMDSTQSRRQVLEVKSLGMGRYRVAVVNLEGSSTEFKLSYSFRQVKDPREGDSFASATNGAVLASLLNAPLLYVPYGRLPGEVKDALNLLGVEKVYVVDLGGHAGEGLFKGIDRARGLLQKEIKVKRITSYVDIYREIISRAGTDGKPTGDVVFTTVDPWSYWYVAARRENPKGEFPGAYFVGPATLAAVHHGSPVFITDVHRRLSQAQAWHNNFWLKAYPSRLPPSVGCMVLEGKAIYSFLMQMGAEIGGIKGVKESIITVADQFDIGTSWDRALVGAAQAGRIMGSPVDAAAWISRSIFYPQIIFANPAVNPALDEHDGMRWQGSSSTRVGGVLRIVEEEREVQTRYAVQETWVSYQYKFNERGSEYWGCKYTTRTGIVPGETPSDDPIDPNGVWPDIDTSEMVPYYLEKIGYDHVQTTTFERTVENLNRGVIMWLEVMHGGHTESGVVGWWNPDANEERDPWRGYEENGIPVSGDLQRLRGATDDPDVATMNKHIGLDVQPGFGPVTDAGIIPETHDGVVIALLQQRQTEYSNRGLQIDEALDNIHSMGFSAGSCLIANTYLHLSLVRHGSVFQVIDPWLTSWYSSFAMETFVKDIYYNYTVGEAYERGIAHVGIEYLLDAWWWDIFENLVFYGDPDLKVFSPMHAWGQPEALRSPVNIGGHTPFGAESHPNRVRGSLLLDALFITGVGLLTAEVIRRLYLKRRIAAAGR
;
A
#
# COMPACT_ATOMS: atom_id res chain seq x y z
N ASP A 1 -31.74 3.67 0.44
CA ASP A 1 -31.87 4.27 -0.90
C ASP A 1 -32.64 5.59 -0.81
N ARG A 2 -31.91 6.69 -0.96
CA ARG A 2 -32.42 8.06 -1.07
C ARG A 2 -31.57 8.74 -2.15
N GLU A 3 -32.22 9.12 -3.24
CA GLU A 3 -31.62 9.95 -4.27
C GLU A 3 -31.61 11.41 -3.82
N ILE A 4 -30.51 12.11 -4.13
CA ILE A 4 -30.31 13.54 -3.91
C ILE A 4 -29.79 14.08 -5.23
N SER A 5 -30.43 15.13 -5.74
CA SER A 5 -30.05 15.78 -7.00
C SER A 5 -30.45 17.24 -7.00
N GLY A 6 -29.71 18.05 -7.76
CA GLY A 6 -29.89 19.49 -7.81
C GLY A 6 -29.22 20.13 -9.01
N ASP A 7 -29.58 21.39 -9.22
CA ASP A 7 -29.12 22.23 -10.32
C ASP A 7 -28.55 23.54 -9.76
N VAL A 8 -27.42 24.00 -10.32
CA VAL A 8 -26.78 25.28 -10.00
C VAL A 8 -26.39 25.97 -11.31
N GLU A 9 -26.71 27.25 -11.43
CA GLU A 9 -26.27 28.09 -12.55
C GLU A 9 -24.98 28.84 -12.17
N GLY A 10 -24.06 28.99 -13.11
CA GLY A 10 -22.78 29.66 -12.91
C GLY A 10 -22.29 30.36 -14.18
N VAL A 11 -21.26 31.19 -14.01
CA VAL A 11 -20.65 31.94 -15.13
C VAL A 11 -19.13 31.92 -14.95
N THR A 12 -18.40 31.53 -15.99
CA THR A 12 -16.92 31.55 -15.96
C THR A 12 -16.38 32.98 -16.07
N PRO A 13 -15.21 33.28 -15.49
CA PRO A 13 -14.60 34.60 -15.61
C PRO A 13 -14.27 34.96 -17.06
N SER A 14 -14.37 36.26 -17.38
CA SER A 14 -13.93 36.85 -18.66
C SER A 14 -12.40 37.07 -18.65
N ALA A 15 -11.64 36.00 -18.51
CA ALA A 15 -10.18 36.01 -18.48
C ALA A 15 -9.64 34.97 -19.47
N SER A 16 -8.59 35.30 -20.21
CA SER A 16 -7.93 34.37 -21.14
C SER A 16 -6.95 33.45 -20.41
N PRO A 17 -6.70 32.22 -20.92
CA PRO A 17 -5.60 31.40 -20.45
C PRO A 17 -4.27 32.14 -20.58
N GLU A 18 -3.47 32.13 -19.52
CA GLU A 18 -2.13 32.73 -19.50
C GLU A 18 -1.10 31.67 -19.89
N LYS A 19 -0.18 32.02 -20.78
CA LYS A 19 0.84 31.10 -21.29
C LYS A 19 2.22 31.59 -20.91
N GLY A 20 3.01 30.70 -20.32
CA GLY A 20 4.42 30.93 -20.03
C GLY A 20 5.30 29.86 -20.68
N SER A 21 6.59 30.18 -20.78
CA SER A 21 7.60 29.24 -21.25
C SER A 21 8.90 29.48 -20.48
N VAL A 22 9.56 28.43 -20.04
CA VAL A 22 10.88 28.48 -19.41
C VAL A 22 11.83 27.56 -20.17
N GLU A 23 13.08 27.97 -20.31
CA GLU A 23 14.13 27.21 -20.99
C GLU A 23 15.30 26.99 -20.02
N GLY A 24 15.93 25.83 -20.06
CA GLY A 24 17.04 25.47 -19.18
C GLY A 24 17.94 24.39 -19.77
N SER A 25 19.09 24.18 -19.13
CA SER A 25 19.98 23.06 -19.44
C SER A 25 20.45 22.35 -18.18
N LYS A 26 20.60 21.03 -18.24
CA LYS A 26 20.92 20.20 -17.07
C LYS A 26 21.91 19.08 -17.44
N MET A 27 22.84 18.82 -16.54
CA MET A 27 23.72 17.64 -16.55
C MET A 27 23.08 16.53 -15.70
N PRO A 28 23.36 15.23 -15.97
CA PRO A 28 22.87 14.13 -15.14
C PRO A 28 23.11 14.37 -13.65
N SER A 29 22.04 14.40 -12.87
CA SER A 29 22.03 14.67 -11.43
C SER A 29 20.62 14.36 -10.89
N PRO A 30 20.45 13.27 -10.11
CA PRO A 30 19.14 12.91 -9.55
C PRO A 30 18.73 13.78 -8.36
N VAL A 31 19.68 14.38 -7.62
CA VAL A 31 19.41 15.06 -6.33
C VAL A 31 19.44 16.59 -6.35
N ASP A 32 20.05 17.21 -7.36
CA ASP A 32 20.21 18.67 -7.45
C ASP A 32 19.32 19.22 -8.58
N PRO A 33 18.04 19.55 -8.33
CA PRO A 33 17.11 19.96 -9.37
C PRO A 33 17.41 21.36 -9.94
N ASN A 34 17.13 21.56 -11.22
CA ASN A 34 17.08 22.91 -11.77
C ASN A 34 15.74 23.56 -11.41
N GLU A 35 15.77 24.65 -10.67
CA GLU A 35 14.55 25.32 -10.19
C GLU A 35 14.11 26.50 -11.07
N HIS A 36 12.83 26.52 -11.42
CA HIS A 36 12.20 27.54 -12.25
C HIS A 36 10.96 28.14 -11.54
N PRO A 37 11.15 29.18 -10.70
CA PRO A 37 10.05 29.81 -9.97
C PRO A 37 9.18 30.69 -10.88
N PHE A 38 7.88 30.68 -10.64
CA PHE A 38 6.88 31.53 -11.28
C PHE A 38 5.78 31.92 -10.28
N THR A 39 4.76 32.63 -10.74
CA THR A 39 3.66 33.09 -9.86
C THR A 39 2.32 32.81 -10.53
N VAL A 40 1.40 32.19 -9.79
CA VAL A 40 0.02 31.95 -10.22
C VAL A 40 -0.90 33.00 -9.62
N GLY A 41 -1.58 33.77 -10.48
CA GLY A 41 -2.50 34.82 -10.06
C GLY A 41 -3.80 34.32 -9.44
N GLU A 42 -4.57 35.23 -8.82
CA GLU A 42 -5.92 34.93 -8.37
C GLU A 42 -6.85 34.61 -9.56
N GLY A 43 -7.73 33.61 -9.39
CA GLY A 43 -8.74 33.24 -10.39
C GLY A 43 -8.33 32.11 -11.35
N TYR A 44 -7.06 31.71 -11.38
CA TYR A 44 -6.63 30.47 -12.04
C TYR A 44 -7.08 29.24 -11.23
N LYS A 45 -7.41 28.16 -11.95
CA LYS A 45 -7.95 26.92 -11.36
C LYS A 45 -7.28 25.65 -11.87
N TYR A 46 -6.59 25.70 -12.99
CA TYR A 46 -5.86 24.56 -13.52
C TYR A 46 -4.56 25.01 -14.17
N ILE A 47 -3.51 24.20 -14.02
CA ILE A 47 -2.23 24.36 -14.70
C ILE A 47 -1.94 23.09 -15.49
N ASP A 48 -1.47 23.28 -16.72
CA ASP A 48 -1.05 22.24 -17.66
C ASP A 48 0.34 22.63 -18.18
N ALA A 49 1.32 21.73 -18.10
CA ALA A 49 2.70 22.00 -18.47
C ALA A 49 3.36 20.80 -19.15
N VAL A 50 4.01 21.06 -20.29
CA VAL A 50 4.75 20.06 -21.06
C VAL A 50 6.20 20.50 -21.17
N MET A 51 7.13 19.64 -20.75
CA MET A 51 8.55 19.80 -21.04
C MET A 51 8.90 19.08 -22.33
N THR A 52 9.82 19.65 -23.12
CA THR A 52 10.41 19.00 -24.30
C THR A 52 11.90 19.30 -24.41
N TRP A 53 12.70 18.35 -24.88
CA TRP A 53 14.14 18.52 -25.17
C TRP A 53 14.52 18.11 -26.60
N SER A 54 13.53 17.97 -27.47
CA SER A 54 13.75 17.78 -28.90
C SER A 54 12.65 18.44 -29.73
N GLN A 55 12.98 18.84 -30.95
CA GLN A 55 12.09 19.57 -31.87
C GLN A 55 12.03 18.95 -33.28
N THR A 56 12.59 17.74 -33.47
CA THR A 56 12.55 17.03 -34.76
C THR A 56 12.44 15.53 -34.56
N GLN A 57 11.72 14.83 -35.44
CA GLN A 57 11.51 13.38 -35.35
C GLN A 57 12.79 12.53 -35.26
N LEU A 58 13.89 12.96 -35.90
CA LEU A 58 15.19 12.29 -35.78
C LEU A 58 15.90 12.65 -34.47
N GLY A 59 15.76 13.89 -34.02
CA GLY A 59 16.27 14.33 -32.72
C GLY A 59 15.53 13.68 -31.56
N GLU A 60 14.22 13.45 -31.67
CA GLU A 60 13.40 12.74 -30.67
C GLU A 60 13.98 11.35 -30.43
N LEU A 61 14.17 10.58 -31.52
CA LEU A 61 14.74 9.22 -31.46
C LEU A 61 16.14 9.16 -30.84
N LEU A 62 16.97 10.19 -31.04
CA LEU A 62 18.35 10.26 -30.53
C LEU A 62 18.48 10.92 -29.14
N ALA A 63 17.37 11.43 -28.61
CA ALA A 63 17.25 12.04 -27.30
C ALA A 63 16.54 11.14 -26.27
N ARG A 64 16.14 9.93 -26.65
CA ARG A 64 15.43 8.94 -25.80
C ARG A 64 16.28 8.36 -24.68
N GLY A 65 17.61 8.37 -24.84
CA GLY A 65 18.57 8.06 -23.78
C GLY A 65 18.87 9.25 -22.86
N LYS A 66 18.09 10.34 -22.96
CA LYS A 66 18.10 11.46 -22.03
C LYS A 66 16.72 11.53 -21.41
N ASP A 67 16.70 11.56 -20.08
CA ASP A 67 15.52 11.31 -19.27
C ASP A 67 15.46 12.37 -18.15
N PRO A 68 15.20 13.64 -18.49
CA PRO A 68 14.96 14.69 -17.51
C PRO A 68 13.50 14.64 -17.03
N ASP A 69 13.30 14.42 -15.74
CA ASP A 69 11.99 14.32 -15.11
C ASP A 69 11.47 15.72 -14.72
N LEU A 70 10.16 15.91 -14.70
CA LEU A 70 9.50 17.20 -14.46
C LEU A 70 8.67 17.16 -13.18
N GLN A 71 8.94 18.05 -12.23
CA GLN A 71 8.12 18.22 -11.02
C GLN A 71 7.47 19.61 -10.95
N LEU A 72 6.33 19.68 -10.27
CA LEU A 72 5.52 20.88 -10.08
C LEU A 72 5.18 21.08 -8.59
N TYR A 73 5.54 22.24 -8.06
CA TYR A 73 5.34 22.63 -6.67
C TYR A 73 4.40 23.84 -6.55
N ASP A 74 3.41 23.71 -5.65
CA ASP A 74 2.73 24.84 -5.01
C ASP A 74 3.47 25.11 -3.70
N MET A 75 4.12 26.27 -3.56
CA MET A 75 4.99 26.54 -2.41
C MET A 75 4.26 26.64 -1.05
N GLN A 76 2.92 26.58 -1.03
CA GLN A 76 2.12 26.47 0.19
C GLN A 76 1.69 25.04 0.54
N LEU A 77 1.67 24.12 -0.42
CA LEU A 77 1.24 22.72 -0.22
C LEU A 77 2.41 21.72 -0.25
N GLY A 78 3.41 21.98 -1.10
CA GLY A 78 4.48 21.05 -1.43
C GLY A 78 4.48 20.68 -2.91
N GLU A 79 4.97 19.48 -3.21
CA GLU A 79 4.86 18.92 -4.55
C GLU A 79 3.41 18.52 -4.83
N VAL A 80 2.92 18.82 -6.03
CA VAL A 80 1.52 18.55 -6.43
C VAL A 80 1.40 17.60 -7.62
N ALA A 81 2.43 17.55 -8.47
CA ALA A 81 2.57 16.60 -9.57
C ALA A 81 4.05 16.41 -9.92
N ALA A 82 4.39 15.21 -10.38
CA ALA A 82 5.66 14.89 -11.04
C ALA A 82 5.40 13.98 -12.24
N SER A 83 6.37 13.90 -13.13
CA SER A 83 6.34 13.14 -14.37
C SER A 83 7.73 12.58 -14.66
N GLU A 84 7.73 11.28 -14.96
CA GLU A 84 8.84 10.42 -15.35
C GLU A 84 8.29 9.49 -16.46
N GLU A 85 7.85 10.09 -17.56
CA GLU A 85 7.36 9.37 -18.72
C GLU A 85 8.49 8.58 -19.36
N TRP A 86 8.21 7.34 -19.81
CA TRP A 86 9.26 6.56 -20.45
C TRP A 86 9.61 7.12 -21.84
N ASN A 87 10.64 7.95 -21.90
CA ASN A 87 11.04 8.70 -23.08
C ASN A 87 11.52 7.80 -24.25
N VAL A 88 11.87 6.54 -23.96
CA VAL A 88 12.09 5.52 -25.01
C VAL A 88 10.82 5.22 -25.81
N LEU A 89 9.62 5.46 -25.25
CA LEU A 89 8.33 5.28 -25.90
C LEU A 89 7.63 6.58 -26.25
N THR A 90 7.40 7.44 -25.26
CA THR A 90 6.47 8.59 -25.33
C THR A 90 7.00 9.68 -26.23
N GLY A 91 8.29 10.01 -26.12
CA GLY A 91 8.93 11.07 -26.88
C GLY A 91 10.17 11.58 -26.17
N ALA A 92 10.54 12.83 -26.45
CA ALA A 92 11.50 13.57 -25.64
C ALA A 92 10.72 14.63 -24.88
N SER A 93 9.82 14.19 -24.00
CA SER A 93 8.81 15.05 -23.35
C SER A 93 8.24 14.50 -22.05
N GLU A 94 8.03 15.39 -21.08
CA GLU A 94 7.30 15.12 -19.82
C GLU A 94 6.01 15.94 -19.74
N HIS A 95 5.00 15.46 -19.01
CA HIS A 95 3.73 16.16 -18.80
C HIS A 95 3.30 16.18 -17.33
N VAL A 96 3.13 17.39 -16.78
CA VAL A 96 2.51 17.60 -15.46
C VAL A 96 1.30 18.51 -15.58
N ALA A 97 0.23 18.17 -14.87
CA ALA A 97 -0.94 19.02 -14.74
C ALA A 97 -1.54 18.91 -13.34
N SER A 98 -2.17 19.98 -12.86
CA SER A 98 -2.72 20.01 -11.50
C SER A 98 -3.84 21.04 -11.33
N TYR A 99 -4.72 20.80 -10.37
CA TYR A 99 -5.57 21.84 -9.82
C TYR A 99 -4.72 22.93 -9.14
N VAL A 100 -5.12 24.21 -9.27
CA VAL A 100 -4.44 25.33 -8.58
C VAL A 100 -4.98 25.43 -7.17
N TYR A 101 -4.29 24.79 -6.21
CA TYR A 101 -4.66 24.79 -4.79
C TYR A 101 -4.53 26.20 -4.18
N HIS A 102 -3.42 26.90 -4.41
CA HIS A 102 -3.23 28.28 -3.96
C HIS A 102 -2.73 29.21 -5.07
N SER A 103 -3.16 30.47 -5.04
CA SER A 103 -2.49 31.57 -5.75
C SER A 103 -1.22 31.99 -4.99
N GLY A 104 -0.16 32.36 -5.70
CA GLY A 104 1.11 32.76 -5.09
C GLY A 104 2.31 32.19 -5.82
N GLU A 105 3.38 31.90 -5.07
CA GLU A 105 4.63 31.36 -5.59
C GLU A 105 4.50 29.87 -5.94
N TRP A 106 4.93 29.51 -7.15
CA TRP A 106 4.95 28.15 -7.68
C TRP A 106 6.32 27.89 -8.33
N LYS A 107 6.68 26.63 -8.55
CA LYS A 107 7.98 26.25 -9.11
C LYS A 107 7.85 25.00 -9.98
N PHE A 108 8.50 25.01 -11.14
CA PHE A 108 8.91 23.76 -11.79
C PHE A 108 10.30 23.36 -11.31
N ALA A 109 10.52 22.08 -11.07
CA ALA A 109 11.84 21.51 -10.90
C ALA A 109 12.12 20.50 -12.02
N VAL A 110 13.40 20.32 -12.34
CA VAL A 110 13.85 19.33 -13.32
C VAL A 110 15.01 18.54 -12.74
N THR A 111 14.82 17.24 -12.57
CA THR A 111 15.84 16.22 -12.28
C THR A 111 16.31 15.57 -13.59
N TYR A 112 17.28 14.66 -13.52
CA TYR A 112 17.77 13.91 -14.68
C TYR A 112 18.62 12.73 -14.21
N MET A 113 18.08 11.52 -14.34
CA MET A 113 18.80 10.25 -14.25
C MET A 113 18.59 9.47 -15.56
N PRO A 114 19.61 9.04 -16.31
CA PRO A 114 19.35 8.47 -17.64
C PRO A 114 18.67 7.07 -17.64
N THR A 115 17.37 7.03 -17.99
CA THR A 115 16.55 5.90 -18.51
C THR A 115 16.10 4.76 -17.59
N GLU A 116 14.77 4.68 -17.33
CA GLU A 116 14.07 3.51 -16.73
C GLU A 116 12.69 3.17 -17.41
N SER A 117 12.26 1.87 -17.37
CA SER A 117 10.90 1.22 -17.38
C SER A 117 9.63 1.82 -18.10
N TYR A 118 8.65 1.15 -18.77
CA TYR A 118 8.39 -0.19 -19.38
C TYR A 118 7.09 -0.17 -20.31
N GLU A 119 6.68 -1.29 -20.98
CA GLU A 119 5.44 -1.51 -21.83
C GLU A 119 5.30 -0.89 -23.27
N TYR A 120 6.17 -1.22 -24.26
CA TYR A 120 5.73 -1.37 -25.68
C TYR A 120 6.66 -2.21 -26.59
N GLN A 121 7.31 -3.23 -26.03
CA GLN A 121 8.39 -3.98 -26.69
C GLN A 121 8.02 -4.61 -28.07
N LYS A 122 6.73 -4.77 -28.42
CA LYS A 122 6.32 -5.33 -29.72
C LYS A 122 6.40 -4.32 -30.87
N ALA A 123 6.03 -3.05 -30.66
CA ALA A 123 6.15 -2.05 -31.72
C ALA A 123 7.61 -1.62 -31.95
N LEU A 124 8.46 -1.64 -30.92
CA LEU A 124 9.91 -1.44 -31.10
C LEU A 124 10.50 -2.54 -32.00
N ALA A 125 10.16 -3.81 -31.77
CA ALA A 125 10.61 -4.92 -32.61
C ALA A 125 10.13 -4.77 -34.07
N ASP A 126 8.81 -4.57 -34.28
CA ASP A 126 8.25 -4.28 -35.60
C ASP A 126 8.89 -3.04 -36.26
N TYR A 127 9.26 -2.02 -35.48
CA TYR A 127 9.90 -0.80 -35.97
C TYR A 127 11.35 -1.03 -36.39
N PHE A 128 12.15 -1.76 -35.61
CA PHE A 128 13.53 -2.09 -35.95
C PHE A 128 13.63 -3.10 -37.10
N GLU A 129 12.74 -4.10 -37.17
CA GLU A 129 12.62 -4.99 -38.34
C GLU A 129 12.29 -4.23 -39.63
N ARG A 130 11.41 -3.21 -39.54
CA ARG A 130 11.04 -2.36 -40.69
C ARG A 130 12.09 -1.29 -41.00
N ASN A 131 12.97 -0.96 -40.05
CA ASN A 131 13.98 0.09 -40.18
C ASN A 131 15.39 -0.37 -39.71
N PRO A 132 15.96 -1.47 -40.27
CA PRO A 132 17.22 -2.05 -39.77
C PRO A 132 18.41 -1.08 -39.83
N ARG A 133 18.35 -0.09 -40.73
CA ARG A 133 19.36 0.97 -40.87
C ARG A 133 19.34 2.04 -39.76
N ILE A 134 18.44 1.95 -38.78
CA ILE A 134 18.48 2.83 -37.62
C ILE A 134 19.60 2.41 -36.67
N LEU A 135 19.77 1.10 -36.43
CA LEU A 135 20.89 0.58 -35.65
C LEU A 135 22.25 0.90 -36.32
N GLU A 136 22.31 0.87 -37.66
CA GLU A 136 23.48 1.36 -38.44
C GLU A 136 23.77 2.87 -38.30
N ARG A 137 22.84 3.67 -37.75
CA ARG A 137 22.94 5.13 -37.61
C ARG A 137 23.15 5.59 -36.17
N VAL A 138 22.80 4.77 -35.18
CA VAL A 138 23.14 4.98 -33.77
C VAL A 138 24.59 4.54 -33.58
N ASN A 139 25.52 5.38 -34.03
CA ASN A 139 26.95 5.16 -33.81
C ASN A 139 27.28 5.42 -32.33
N PRO A 140 27.79 4.45 -31.55
CA PRO A 140 28.23 4.70 -30.18
C PRO A 140 29.38 5.72 -30.09
N GLU A 141 30.12 5.97 -31.18
CA GLU A 141 31.12 7.04 -31.27
C GLU A 141 30.55 8.41 -31.73
N GLN A 142 29.22 8.57 -31.86
CA GLN A 142 28.67 9.92 -32.05
C GLN A 142 28.93 10.77 -30.80
N PRO A 143 29.21 12.09 -30.93
CA PRO A 143 29.40 12.96 -29.77
C PRO A 143 28.14 13.05 -28.91
N TRP A 144 28.07 12.23 -27.87
CA TRP A 144 27.06 12.33 -26.82
C TRP A 144 27.45 13.44 -25.85
N SER A 145 26.69 14.54 -25.85
CA SER A 145 26.72 15.48 -24.73
C SER A 145 25.78 14.96 -23.65
N ALA A 146 26.29 14.80 -22.43
CA ALA A 146 25.46 14.51 -21.28
C ALA A 146 24.41 15.61 -21.04
N GLU A 147 24.73 16.87 -21.33
CA GLU A 147 23.82 18.01 -21.10
C GLU A 147 22.52 17.88 -21.93
N VAL A 148 21.37 17.98 -21.26
CA VAL A 148 20.05 18.09 -21.89
C VAL A 148 19.57 19.54 -21.85
N ASN A 149 19.20 20.08 -23.00
CA ASN A 149 18.57 21.41 -23.11
C ASN A 149 17.07 21.19 -23.27
N TYR A 150 16.27 21.78 -22.39
CA TYR A 150 14.82 21.59 -22.35
C TYR A 150 14.07 22.91 -22.33
N ARG A 151 12.79 22.82 -22.68
CA ARG A 151 11.81 23.90 -22.63
C ARG A 151 10.53 23.38 -22.00
N ILE A 152 10.06 24.08 -20.97
CA ILE A 152 8.78 23.85 -20.30
C ILE A 152 7.81 24.90 -20.83
N ASP A 153 6.80 24.50 -21.59
CA ASP A 153 5.67 25.35 -21.98
C ASP A 153 4.49 25.05 -21.06
N TYR A 154 3.90 26.09 -20.44
CA TYR A 154 2.78 25.92 -19.52
C TYR A 154 1.61 26.88 -19.80
N THR A 155 0.41 26.45 -19.45
CA THR A 155 -0.82 27.25 -19.53
C THR A 155 -1.56 27.25 -18.19
N LEU A 156 -1.87 28.44 -17.68
CA LEU A 156 -2.75 28.65 -16.53
C LEU A 156 -4.17 28.94 -17.05
N TYR A 157 -5.14 28.13 -16.64
CA TYR A 157 -6.54 28.26 -17.06
C TYR A 157 -7.40 28.90 -15.97
N PRO A 158 -8.12 30.01 -16.27
CA PRO A 158 -8.99 30.68 -15.32
C PRO A 158 -10.29 29.89 -15.10
N GLY A 159 -10.92 30.04 -13.95
CA GLY A 159 -12.14 29.29 -13.63
C GLY A 159 -12.91 29.83 -12.45
N VAL A 160 -13.97 29.11 -12.07
CA VAL A 160 -14.81 29.41 -10.91
C VAL A 160 -15.08 28.13 -10.11
N GLU A 161 -15.08 28.23 -8.78
CA GLU A 161 -15.52 27.14 -7.90
C GLU A 161 -16.98 27.35 -7.50
N ILE A 162 -17.76 26.27 -7.53
CA ILE A 162 -19.17 26.23 -7.15
C ILE A 162 -19.33 25.22 -6.01
N ASP A 163 -19.81 25.65 -4.85
CA ASP A 163 -20.19 24.76 -3.75
C ASP A 163 -21.41 23.92 -4.13
N ILE A 164 -21.38 22.61 -3.88
CA ILE A 164 -22.57 21.75 -3.99
C ILE A 164 -23.48 22.03 -2.77
N PRO A 165 -24.74 22.47 -2.96
CA PRO A 165 -25.60 22.87 -1.84
C PRO A 165 -25.99 21.74 -0.88
N ASP A 166 -26.14 20.51 -1.39
CA ASP A 166 -26.47 19.34 -0.60
C ASP A 166 -25.22 18.65 -0.03
N GLU A 167 -25.23 18.40 1.27
CA GLU A 167 -24.18 17.62 1.94
C GLU A 167 -24.34 16.13 1.63
N VAL A 168 -23.26 15.48 1.19
CA VAL A 168 -23.24 14.07 0.82
C VAL A 168 -23.40 13.22 2.09
N PRO A 169 -24.46 12.39 2.18
CA PRO A 169 -24.74 11.57 3.35
C PRO A 169 -23.91 10.28 3.37
N PHE A 170 -23.98 9.57 4.52
CA PHE A 170 -23.34 8.27 4.73
C PHE A 170 -23.57 7.31 3.57
N TYR A 171 -22.46 6.73 3.09
CA TYR A 171 -22.45 5.64 2.11
C TYR A 171 -23.19 5.99 0.81
N SER A 172 -22.70 7.07 0.17
CA SER A 172 -23.21 7.55 -1.11
C SER A 172 -22.50 6.88 -2.29
N ARG A 173 -23.28 6.53 -3.32
CA ARG A 173 -22.84 5.81 -4.52
C ARG A 173 -23.49 6.39 -5.77
N ASP A 174 -22.95 6.01 -6.93
CA ASP A 174 -23.42 6.37 -8.27
C ASP A 174 -23.62 7.89 -8.43
N ALA A 175 -22.55 8.64 -8.24
CA ALA A 175 -22.56 10.09 -8.33
C ALA A 175 -22.28 10.58 -9.76
N THR A 176 -22.98 11.62 -10.17
CA THR A 176 -22.81 12.27 -11.48
C THR A 176 -22.78 13.78 -11.30
N PHE A 177 -21.87 14.46 -12.01
CA PHE A 177 -21.80 15.91 -12.11
C PHE A 177 -21.70 16.29 -13.60
N GLU A 178 -22.71 16.96 -14.15
CA GLU A 178 -22.76 17.40 -15.55
C GLU A 178 -22.74 18.94 -15.62
N VAL A 179 -21.74 19.50 -16.28
CA VAL A 179 -21.70 20.92 -16.67
C VAL A 179 -22.10 21.04 -18.12
N SER A 180 -23.03 21.93 -18.45
CA SER A 180 -23.55 22.17 -19.80
C SER A 180 -23.66 23.65 -20.11
N TRP A 181 -23.46 24.06 -21.36
CA TRP A 181 -23.45 25.47 -21.78
C TRP A 181 -23.96 25.63 -23.22
N ASP A 182 -24.55 26.78 -23.56
CA ASP A 182 -25.15 26.98 -24.87
C ASP A 182 -24.18 27.48 -25.95
N ASP A 183 -23.15 28.27 -25.57
CA ASP A 183 -22.19 28.90 -26.48
C ASP A 183 -21.32 27.85 -27.22
N PRO A 184 -21.45 27.70 -28.55
CA PRO A 184 -20.67 26.74 -29.33
C PRO A 184 -19.20 27.12 -29.52
N SER A 185 -18.79 28.32 -29.12
CA SER A 185 -17.40 28.78 -29.15
C SER A 185 -16.64 28.56 -27.84
N ALA A 186 -17.35 28.30 -26.74
CA ALA A 186 -16.76 28.04 -25.43
C ALA A 186 -16.34 26.57 -25.29
N ARG A 187 -15.20 26.34 -24.62
CA ARG A 187 -14.77 25.02 -24.13
C ARG A 187 -14.52 25.11 -22.63
N LEU A 188 -15.21 24.26 -21.87
CA LEU A 188 -15.11 24.18 -20.42
C LEU A 188 -14.57 22.82 -19.98
N GLY A 189 -13.69 22.84 -18.98
CA GLY A 189 -13.28 21.68 -18.19
C GLY A 189 -14.00 21.66 -16.84
N ILE A 190 -14.02 20.50 -16.18
CA ILE A 190 -14.69 20.30 -14.88
C ILE A 190 -13.80 19.46 -13.96
N ILE A 191 -13.69 19.87 -12.70
CA ILE A 191 -12.97 19.16 -11.63
C ILE A 191 -13.90 19.02 -10.42
N LEU A 192 -13.97 17.82 -9.85
CA LEU A 192 -14.64 17.58 -8.57
C LEU A 192 -13.61 17.59 -7.43
N LEU A 193 -13.82 18.48 -6.46
CA LEU A 193 -13.01 18.64 -5.25
C LEU A 193 -13.82 18.20 -4.02
N ASP A 194 -13.17 17.55 -3.07
CA ASP A 194 -13.74 17.18 -1.79
C ASP A 194 -13.58 18.31 -0.73
N GLU A 195 -13.77 18.01 0.57
CA GLU A 195 -13.51 18.98 1.66
C GLU A 195 -12.06 19.02 2.14
N ASN A 196 -11.28 17.95 1.94
CA ASN A 196 -9.84 17.96 2.17
C ASN A 196 -9.11 18.79 1.09
N GLY A 197 -9.76 19.01 -0.05
CA GLY A 197 -9.29 19.79 -1.19
C GLY A 197 -8.75 18.94 -2.34
N ALA A 198 -8.79 17.61 -2.22
CA ALA A 198 -8.22 16.68 -3.19
C ALA A 198 -9.06 16.63 -4.48
N GLU A 199 -8.36 16.42 -5.61
CA GLU A 199 -8.99 16.18 -6.91
C GLU A 199 -9.55 14.75 -6.97
N VAL A 200 -10.86 14.61 -6.83
CA VAL A 200 -11.56 13.31 -6.87
C VAL A 200 -11.60 12.75 -8.28
N THR A 201 -11.91 13.62 -9.25
CA THR A 201 -11.89 13.31 -10.68
C THR A 201 -11.98 14.60 -11.51
N THR A 202 -11.59 14.51 -12.77
CA THR A 202 -11.35 15.63 -13.68
C THR A 202 -11.72 15.23 -15.11
N ALA A 203 -12.28 16.18 -15.87
CA ALA A 203 -12.50 16.07 -17.31
C ALA A 203 -12.15 17.40 -17.98
N MET A 204 -11.04 17.38 -18.73
CA MET A 204 -10.48 18.52 -19.48
C MET A 204 -10.64 18.37 -21.01
N ASP A 205 -11.57 17.51 -21.45
CA ASP A 205 -11.62 17.10 -22.85
C ASP A 205 -12.10 18.21 -23.80
N SER A 206 -11.52 18.23 -25.00
CA SER A 206 -11.64 19.28 -26.01
C SER A 206 -12.67 18.97 -27.11
N THR A 207 -13.48 17.93 -26.93
CA THR A 207 -14.53 17.53 -27.88
C THR A 207 -15.56 18.64 -28.09
N GLN A 208 -16.21 18.65 -29.27
CA GLN A 208 -17.26 19.63 -29.60
C GLN A 208 -18.58 19.42 -28.83
N SER A 209 -18.58 18.66 -27.73
CA SER A 209 -19.75 18.52 -26.88
C SER A 209 -19.91 19.76 -25.99
N ARG A 210 -21.11 20.34 -26.03
CA ARG A 210 -21.52 21.46 -25.17
C ARG A 210 -21.85 21.03 -23.73
N ARG A 211 -21.12 20.02 -23.24
CA ARG A 211 -21.22 19.45 -21.90
C ARG A 211 -19.96 18.66 -21.53
N GLN A 212 -19.68 18.60 -20.23
CA GLN A 212 -18.76 17.66 -19.59
C GLN A 212 -19.53 16.87 -18.53
N VAL A 213 -19.16 15.60 -18.32
CA VAL A 213 -19.77 14.72 -17.31
C VAL A 213 -18.69 14.02 -16.52
N LEU A 214 -18.78 14.08 -15.19
CA LEU A 214 -17.99 13.28 -14.25
C LEU A 214 -18.89 12.19 -13.66
N GLU A 215 -18.50 10.94 -13.82
CA GLU A 215 -19.13 9.79 -13.16
C GLU A 215 -18.18 9.28 -12.05
N VAL A 216 -18.71 9.11 -10.84
CA VAL A 216 -17.94 8.75 -9.64
C VAL A 216 -18.65 7.63 -8.88
N LYS A 217 -17.96 6.51 -8.65
CA LYS A 217 -18.58 5.29 -8.07
C LYS A 217 -19.03 5.52 -6.62
N SER A 218 -18.21 6.19 -5.83
CA SER A 218 -18.44 6.45 -4.41
C SER A 218 -18.07 7.88 -4.01
N LEU A 219 -18.86 8.48 -3.13
CA LEU A 219 -18.51 9.72 -2.44
C LEU A 219 -18.45 9.46 -0.93
N GLY A 220 -17.50 10.13 -0.27
CA GLY A 220 -17.43 10.20 1.18
C GLY A 220 -18.48 11.15 1.76
N MET A 221 -18.67 11.10 3.07
CA MET A 221 -19.54 12.04 3.76
C MET A 221 -18.91 13.43 3.81
N GLY A 222 -19.66 14.47 3.43
CA GLY A 222 -19.19 15.85 3.51
C GLY A 222 -19.73 16.72 2.38
N ARG A 223 -19.20 17.94 2.24
CA ARG A 223 -19.47 18.79 1.08
C ARG A 223 -18.46 18.51 -0.01
N TYR A 224 -18.84 18.92 -1.22
CA TYR A 224 -18.04 18.84 -2.41
C TYR A 224 -18.14 20.17 -3.16
N ARG A 225 -17.14 20.46 -3.98
CA ARG A 225 -17.06 21.67 -4.80
C ARG A 225 -16.72 21.28 -6.22
N VAL A 226 -17.22 22.02 -7.19
CA VAL A 226 -16.91 21.81 -8.61
C VAL A 226 -16.18 23.04 -9.13
N ALA A 227 -14.95 22.85 -9.59
CA ALA A 227 -14.24 23.89 -10.34
C ALA A 227 -14.59 23.75 -11.82
N VAL A 228 -15.11 24.82 -12.41
CA VAL A 228 -15.39 24.93 -13.85
C VAL A 228 -14.31 25.80 -14.49
N VAL A 229 -13.52 25.18 -15.37
CA VAL A 229 -12.30 25.73 -15.95
C VAL A 229 -12.60 26.24 -17.36
N ASN A 230 -12.14 27.45 -17.69
CA ASN A 230 -12.36 28.09 -18.98
C ASN A 230 -11.13 27.89 -19.89
N LEU A 231 -11.29 27.11 -20.97
CA LEU A 231 -10.18 26.73 -21.84
C LEU A 231 -9.94 27.72 -23.00
N GLU A 232 -10.94 28.51 -23.40
CA GLU A 232 -10.81 29.53 -24.47
C GLU A 232 -10.72 30.98 -23.95
N GLY A 233 -11.29 31.25 -22.77
CA GLY A 233 -11.23 32.54 -22.10
C GLY A 233 -12.39 33.52 -22.34
N SER A 234 -13.41 33.12 -23.09
CA SER A 234 -14.68 33.85 -23.16
C SER A 234 -15.52 33.53 -21.92
N SER A 235 -16.10 34.55 -21.29
CA SER A 235 -17.05 34.33 -20.19
C SER A 235 -18.26 33.57 -20.70
N THR A 236 -18.58 32.46 -20.05
CA THR A 236 -19.56 31.48 -20.51
C THR A 236 -20.54 31.18 -19.36
N GLU A 237 -21.83 31.36 -19.62
CA GLU A 237 -22.90 30.91 -18.72
C GLU A 237 -23.06 29.39 -18.84
N PHE A 238 -23.16 28.70 -17.70
CA PHE A 238 -23.28 27.25 -17.65
C PHE A 238 -24.28 26.80 -16.58
N LYS A 239 -24.81 25.59 -16.77
CA LYS A 239 -25.60 24.85 -15.78
C LYS A 239 -24.83 23.63 -15.30
N LEU A 240 -24.57 23.57 -14.00
CA LEU A 240 -24.11 22.38 -13.28
C LEU A 240 -25.34 21.61 -12.75
N SER A 241 -25.48 20.35 -13.15
CA SER A 241 -26.49 19.42 -12.63
C SER A 241 -25.77 18.30 -11.87
N TYR A 242 -26.25 17.87 -10.71
CA TYR A 242 -25.63 16.79 -9.94
C TYR A 242 -26.65 15.79 -9.39
N SER A 243 -26.22 14.55 -9.16
CA SER A 243 -26.99 13.51 -8.49
C SER A 243 -26.11 12.51 -7.76
N PHE A 244 -26.56 11.98 -6.62
CA PHE A 244 -25.94 10.87 -5.90
C PHE A 244 -26.98 10.14 -5.01
N ARG A 245 -26.68 8.88 -4.61
CA ARG A 245 -27.65 8.04 -3.87
C ARG A 245 -27.08 7.49 -2.56
N GLN A 246 -27.80 7.71 -1.45
CA GLN A 246 -27.53 7.03 -0.18
C GLN A 246 -28.08 5.60 -0.21
N VAL A 247 -27.21 4.59 -0.31
CA VAL A 247 -27.66 3.19 -0.46
C VAL A 247 -27.73 2.41 0.87
N LYS A 248 -26.93 2.76 1.90
CA LYS A 248 -27.00 2.17 3.26
C LYS A 248 -27.56 3.12 4.32
N ASP A 249 -27.95 2.56 5.47
CA ASP A 249 -28.43 3.27 6.66
C ASP A 249 -27.26 3.49 7.64
N PRO A 250 -27.03 4.71 8.17
CA PRO A 250 -25.95 4.97 9.15
C PRO A 250 -25.91 4.01 10.32
N ARG A 251 -27.07 3.51 10.77
CA ARG A 251 -27.20 2.58 11.91
C ARG A 251 -26.47 1.25 11.67
N GLU A 252 -26.23 0.88 10.41
CA GLU A 252 -25.43 -0.29 10.06
C GLU A 252 -23.95 -0.07 10.41
N GLY A 253 -23.38 1.10 10.06
CA GLY A 253 -22.03 1.49 10.44
C GLY A 253 -21.87 1.62 11.96
N ASP A 254 -22.83 2.25 12.64
CA ASP A 254 -22.88 2.36 14.10
C ASP A 254 -22.93 0.97 14.77
N SER A 255 -23.65 0.01 14.19
CA SER A 255 -23.72 -1.38 14.67
C SER A 255 -22.37 -2.08 14.55
N PHE A 256 -21.73 -2.01 13.38
CA PHE A 256 -20.42 -2.61 13.19
C PHE A 256 -19.38 -2.00 14.12
N ALA A 257 -19.30 -0.66 14.19
CA ALA A 257 -18.34 0.01 15.05
C ALA A 257 -18.58 -0.28 16.55
N SER A 258 -19.83 -0.45 16.97
CA SER A 258 -20.17 -0.88 18.34
C SER A 258 -19.74 -2.32 18.63
N ALA A 259 -19.87 -3.22 17.64
CA ALA A 259 -19.47 -4.61 17.75
C ALA A 259 -17.94 -4.77 17.77
N THR A 260 -17.22 -4.14 16.83
CA THR A 260 -15.76 -4.25 16.69
C THR A 260 -15.05 -3.68 17.93
N ASN A 261 -15.32 -2.41 18.27
CA ASN A 261 -14.69 -1.76 19.42
C ASN A 261 -15.23 -2.30 20.75
N GLY A 262 -16.45 -2.83 20.77
CA GLY A 262 -16.97 -3.59 21.91
C GLY A 262 -16.19 -4.87 22.17
N ALA A 263 -15.75 -5.57 21.12
CA ALA A 263 -14.90 -6.77 21.23
C ALA A 263 -13.48 -6.43 21.70
N VAL A 264 -12.85 -5.38 21.16
CA VAL A 264 -11.54 -4.88 21.65
C VAL A 264 -11.62 -4.51 23.13
N LEU A 265 -12.62 -3.70 23.52
CA LEU A 265 -12.81 -3.33 24.92
C LEU A 265 -13.09 -4.55 25.81
N ALA A 266 -13.79 -5.57 25.32
CA ALA A 266 -14.02 -6.81 26.04
C ALA A 266 -12.70 -7.60 26.24
N SER A 267 -11.83 -7.64 25.22
CA SER A 267 -10.47 -8.22 25.33
C SER A 267 -9.65 -7.51 26.41
N LEU A 268 -9.53 -6.18 26.33
CA LEU A 268 -8.78 -5.36 27.29
C LEU A 268 -9.35 -5.38 28.72
N LEU A 269 -10.65 -5.66 28.87
CA LEU A 269 -11.29 -5.87 30.17
C LEU A 269 -11.19 -7.32 30.68
N ASN A 270 -10.66 -8.24 29.88
CA ASN A 270 -10.72 -9.68 30.09
C ASN A 270 -12.17 -10.14 30.40
N ALA A 271 -13.14 -9.67 29.61
CA ALA A 271 -14.57 -9.78 29.89
C ALA A 271 -15.36 -10.51 28.79
N PRO A 272 -16.46 -11.22 29.12
CA PRO A 272 -17.33 -11.84 28.12
C PRO A 272 -18.05 -10.81 27.24
N LEU A 273 -17.99 -11.01 25.93
CA LEU A 273 -18.73 -10.23 24.93
C LEU A 273 -20.12 -10.85 24.67
N LEU A 274 -21.17 -10.02 24.67
CA LEU A 274 -22.55 -10.46 24.46
C LEU A 274 -23.29 -9.48 23.53
N TYR A 275 -23.75 -9.96 22.38
CA TYR A 275 -24.52 -9.16 21.42
C TYR A 275 -26.00 -9.12 21.77
N VAL A 276 -26.64 -7.96 21.61
CA VAL A 276 -28.07 -7.73 21.90
C VAL A 276 -28.73 -6.86 20.82
N PRO A 277 -30.03 -7.07 20.53
CA PRO A 277 -30.79 -6.14 19.69
C PRO A 277 -31.12 -4.85 20.47
N TYR A 278 -31.08 -3.70 19.80
CA TYR A 278 -31.26 -2.37 20.41
C TYR A 278 -32.41 -2.24 21.43
N GLY A 279 -33.57 -2.85 21.15
CA GLY A 279 -34.79 -2.61 21.92
C GLY A 279 -35.02 -3.48 23.16
N ARG A 280 -34.26 -4.58 23.36
CA ARG A 280 -34.56 -5.56 24.43
C ARG A 280 -33.35 -6.37 24.87
N LEU A 281 -33.33 -6.76 26.14
CA LEU A 281 -32.43 -7.79 26.64
C LEU A 281 -32.98 -9.20 26.30
N PRO A 282 -32.25 -10.06 25.56
CA PRO A 282 -32.64 -11.46 25.33
C PRO A 282 -32.65 -12.27 26.63
N GLY A 283 -33.41 -13.37 26.67
CA GLY A 283 -33.51 -14.23 27.85
C GLY A 283 -32.20 -14.97 28.12
N GLU A 284 -31.54 -15.39 27.05
CA GLU A 284 -30.24 -16.07 27.01
C GLU A 284 -29.14 -15.18 27.61
N VAL A 285 -29.15 -13.88 27.26
CA VAL A 285 -28.21 -12.89 27.80
C VAL A 285 -28.50 -12.62 29.27
N LYS A 286 -29.78 -12.51 29.67
CA LYS A 286 -30.17 -12.41 31.09
C LYS A 286 -29.70 -13.62 31.90
N ASP A 287 -29.83 -14.82 31.34
CA ASP A 287 -29.38 -16.05 32.00
C ASP A 287 -27.86 -16.13 32.08
N ALA A 288 -27.12 -15.68 31.06
CA ALA A 288 -25.66 -15.53 31.10
C ALA A 288 -25.20 -14.53 32.19
N LEU A 289 -25.81 -13.34 32.27
CA LEU A 289 -25.52 -12.33 33.30
C LEU A 289 -25.70 -12.89 34.72
N ASN A 290 -26.74 -13.70 34.94
CA ASN A 290 -27.01 -14.37 36.21
C ASN A 290 -26.08 -15.57 36.47
N LEU A 291 -25.76 -16.36 35.45
CA LEU A 291 -24.86 -17.51 35.53
C LEU A 291 -23.44 -17.09 35.92
N LEU A 292 -22.95 -16.01 35.33
CA LEU A 292 -21.61 -15.46 35.54
C LEU A 292 -21.53 -14.51 36.75
N GLY A 293 -22.67 -14.09 37.32
CA GLY A 293 -22.72 -13.22 38.50
C GLY A 293 -22.40 -11.76 38.23
N VAL A 294 -22.62 -11.28 37.01
CA VAL A 294 -22.13 -9.98 36.49
C VAL A 294 -22.64 -8.78 37.32
N GLU A 295 -21.74 -8.07 37.99
CA GLU A 295 -22.07 -6.86 38.77
C GLU A 295 -22.04 -5.54 37.97
N LYS A 296 -21.34 -5.53 36.82
CA LYS A 296 -21.17 -4.37 35.96
C LYS A 296 -21.20 -4.80 34.50
N VAL A 297 -21.94 -4.07 33.66
CA VAL A 297 -21.91 -4.21 32.21
C VAL A 297 -21.43 -2.91 31.56
N TYR A 298 -20.71 -3.06 30.44
CA TYR A 298 -20.46 -1.99 29.50
C TYR A 298 -21.45 -2.17 28.35
N VAL A 299 -22.16 -1.10 27.99
CA VAL A 299 -23.09 -1.08 26.85
C VAL A 299 -22.50 -0.12 25.82
N VAL A 300 -21.86 -0.69 24.80
CA VAL A 300 -21.37 0.06 23.64
C VAL A 300 -22.53 0.15 22.65
N ASP A 301 -22.94 1.38 22.37
CA ASP A 301 -24.17 1.73 21.65
C ASP A 301 -23.92 3.05 20.92
N LEU A 302 -23.00 2.99 19.94
CA LEU A 302 -22.59 4.16 19.16
C LEU A 302 -23.81 4.70 18.39
N GLY A 303 -23.92 6.02 18.31
CA GLY A 303 -25.13 6.69 17.79
C GLY A 303 -26.33 6.70 18.77
N GLY A 304 -26.30 5.92 19.85
CA GLY A 304 -27.27 5.99 20.95
C GLY A 304 -28.61 5.30 20.69
N HIS A 305 -28.64 4.30 19.80
CA HIS A 305 -29.85 3.64 19.29
C HIS A 305 -30.55 2.70 20.28
N ALA A 306 -29.89 2.29 21.37
CA ALA A 306 -30.47 1.38 22.35
C ALA A 306 -31.72 1.97 23.05
N GLY A 307 -32.82 1.23 22.96
CA GLY A 307 -34.10 1.61 23.55
C GLY A 307 -34.19 1.31 25.04
N GLU A 308 -35.07 2.01 25.76
CA GLU A 308 -35.30 1.83 27.20
C GLU A 308 -35.58 0.38 27.62
N GLY A 309 -36.13 -0.44 26.72
CA GLY A 309 -36.43 -1.85 26.96
C GLY A 309 -35.19 -2.72 27.23
N LEU A 310 -34.02 -2.35 26.66
CA LEU A 310 -32.75 -3.00 26.98
C LEU A 310 -32.34 -2.69 28.42
N PHE A 311 -32.26 -1.41 28.78
CA PHE A 311 -31.84 -0.96 30.11
C PHE A 311 -32.79 -1.42 31.23
N LYS A 312 -34.11 -1.35 31.00
CA LYS A 312 -35.14 -1.95 31.91
C LYS A 312 -35.01 -3.47 32.02
N GLY A 313 -34.50 -4.14 30.99
CA GLY A 313 -34.18 -5.57 31.02
C GLY A 313 -32.98 -5.88 31.90
N ILE A 314 -31.92 -5.06 31.83
CA ILE A 314 -30.69 -5.19 32.63
C ILE A 314 -30.97 -4.93 34.12
N ASP A 315 -31.65 -3.82 34.44
CA ASP A 315 -32.14 -3.49 35.79
C ASP A 315 -32.89 -4.68 36.43
N ARG A 316 -33.82 -5.26 35.68
CA ARG A 316 -34.67 -6.38 36.12
C ARG A 316 -34.06 -7.76 35.91
N ALA A 317 -32.77 -7.87 35.54
CA ALA A 317 -32.14 -9.15 35.25
C ALA A 317 -32.11 -10.07 36.48
N ARG A 318 -32.01 -9.50 37.68
CA ARG A 318 -31.84 -10.21 38.96
C ARG A 318 -33.10 -10.30 39.84
N GLY A 319 -34.15 -9.54 39.51
CA GLY A 319 -35.33 -9.36 40.36
C GLY A 319 -35.25 -8.12 41.26
N LEU A 320 -36.31 -7.85 42.02
CA LEU A 320 -36.51 -6.60 42.78
C LEU A 320 -35.71 -6.52 44.09
N LEU A 321 -35.26 -7.66 44.62
CA LEU A 321 -34.64 -7.76 45.96
C LEU A 321 -33.12 -7.98 45.91
N GLN A 322 -32.51 -7.92 44.73
CA GLN A 322 -31.09 -8.20 44.53
C GLN A 322 -30.31 -6.95 44.09
N LYS A 323 -28.99 -6.99 44.25
CA LYS A 323 -28.08 -5.89 43.90
C LYS A 323 -28.10 -5.64 42.39
N GLU A 324 -28.48 -4.41 42.02
CA GLU A 324 -28.51 -3.87 40.65
C GLU A 324 -27.19 -4.12 39.89
N ILE A 325 -27.29 -4.35 38.59
CA ILE A 325 -26.14 -4.47 37.68
C ILE A 325 -25.76 -3.05 37.21
N LYS A 326 -24.56 -2.58 37.56
CA LYS A 326 -24.09 -1.24 37.19
C LYS A 326 -23.88 -1.13 35.69
N VAL A 327 -24.48 -0.14 35.03
CA VAL A 327 -24.32 0.09 33.59
C VAL A 327 -23.33 1.25 33.34
N LYS A 328 -22.28 1.02 32.55
CA LYS A 328 -21.53 2.10 31.87
C LYS A 328 -21.95 2.09 30.39
N ARG A 329 -22.70 3.09 29.95
CA ARG A 329 -23.06 3.28 28.53
C ARG A 329 -21.95 4.09 27.84
N ILE A 330 -21.61 3.72 26.61
CA ILE A 330 -20.69 4.45 25.73
C ILE A 330 -21.42 4.64 24.41
N THR A 331 -21.65 5.88 23.99
CA THR A 331 -22.47 6.21 22.80
C THR A 331 -21.76 7.07 21.75
N SER A 332 -20.54 7.53 22.02
CA SER A 332 -19.73 8.28 21.06
C SER A 332 -18.48 7.49 20.66
N TYR A 333 -18.07 7.68 19.41
CA TYR A 333 -16.84 7.12 18.87
C TYR A 333 -15.62 7.55 19.70
N VAL A 334 -15.52 8.84 19.99
CA VAL A 334 -14.41 9.43 20.76
C VAL A 334 -14.27 8.79 22.14
N ASP A 335 -15.39 8.52 22.83
CA ASP A 335 -15.35 7.90 24.17
C ASP A 335 -14.89 6.43 24.12
N ILE A 336 -15.32 5.65 23.11
CA ILE A 336 -14.88 4.24 23.00
C ILE A 336 -13.41 4.15 22.58
N TYR A 337 -12.97 4.98 21.63
CA TYR A 337 -11.58 5.00 21.18
C TYR A 337 -10.63 5.41 22.30
N ARG A 338 -10.95 6.46 23.05
CA ARG A 338 -10.14 6.88 24.21
C ARG A 338 -10.16 5.86 25.35
N GLU A 339 -11.28 5.19 25.61
CA GLU A 339 -11.32 4.08 26.58
C GLU A 339 -10.39 2.93 26.15
N ILE A 340 -10.34 2.58 24.86
CA ILE A 340 -9.45 1.54 24.32
C ILE A 340 -7.98 1.97 24.44
N ILE A 341 -7.63 3.12 23.86
CA ILE A 341 -6.26 3.66 23.83
C ILE A 341 -5.68 3.80 25.25
N SER A 342 -6.48 4.32 26.20
CA SER A 342 -6.06 4.45 27.61
C SER A 342 -5.88 3.13 28.37
N ARG A 343 -6.39 2.02 27.83
CA ARG A 343 -6.33 0.68 28.45
C ARG A 343 -5.25 -0.21 27.88
N ALA A 344 -5.00 -0.12 26.57
CA ALA A 344 -3.95 -0.87 25.90
C ALA A 344 -2.56 -0.26 26.16
N GLY A 345 -2.51 1.04 26.44
CA GLY A 345 -1.28 1.74 26.82
C GLY A 345 -0.53 1.13 28.01
N THR A 346 0.80 1.02 27.88
CA THR A 346 1.71 0.51 28.91
C THR A 346 2.55 1.63 29.54
N ASP A 347 2.93 1.49 30.81
CA ASP A 347 3.76 2.43 31.57
C ASP A 347 3.35 3.93 31.49
N GLY A 348 2.06 4.19 31.29
CA GLY A 348 1.49 5.53 31.20
C GLY A 348 1.56 6.19 29.83
N LYS A 349 2.01 5.47 28.79
CA LYS A 349 1.92 5.88 27.38
C LYS A 349 0.68 5.25 26.72
N PRO A 350 -0.03 5.93 25.82
CA PRO A 350 -1.05 5.29 24.98
C PRO A 350 -0.42 4.27 24.03
N THR A 351 -1.22 3.32 23.53
CA THR A 351 -0.87 2.57 22.30
C THR A 351 -0.84 3.52 21.11
N GLY A 352 0.10 3.32 20.19
CA GLY A 352 0.13 4.00 18.89
C GLY A 352 -0.67 3.26 17.82
N ASP A 353 -1.07 2.02 18.09
CA ASP A 353 -1.44 1.05 17.08
C ASP A 353 -2.86 1.32 16.57
N VAL A 354 -3.06 1.26 15.25
CA VAL A 354 -4.30 1.64 14.58
C VAL A 354 -4.75 0.57 13.60
N VAL A 355 -6.04 0.17 13.66
CA VAL A 355 -6.63 -0.71 12.64
C VAL A 355 -7.74 0.01 11.86
N PHE A 356 -7.54 0.15 10.54
CA PHE A 356 -8.53 0.65 9.59
C PHE A 356 -9.28 -0.49 8.88
N THR A 357 -10.57 -0.27 8.62
CA THR A 357 -11.43 -1.16 7.81
C THR A 357 -12.63 -0.37 7.28
N THR A 358 -13.40 -0.97 6.37
CA THR A 358 -14.62 -0.39 5.79
C THR A 358 -15.88 -1.24 6.10
N VAL A 359 -17.08 -0.65 5.94
CA VAL A 359 -18.36 -1.39 5.84
C VAL A 359 -18.69 -1.86 4.43
N ASP A 360 -17.82 -1.59 3.44
CA ASP A 360 -17.92 -2.21 2.12
C ASP A 360 -17.79 -3.74 2.24
N PRO A 361 -18.70 -4.51 1.62
CA PRO A 361 -18.48 -5.93 1.38
C PRO A 361 -17.41 -6.12 0.31
N TRP A 362 -16.72 -7.25 0.32
CA TRP A 362 -15.63 -7.53 -0.60
C TRP A 362 -16.00 -7.33 -2.08
N SER A 363 -15.30 -6.40 -2.73
CA SER A 363 -15.36 -6.14 -4.16
C SER A 363 -14.60 -7.21 -4.95
N TYR A 364 -15.26 -8.35 -5.20
CA TYR A 364 -14.64 -9.47 -5.89
C TYR A 364 -14.23 -9.13 -7.33
N TRP A 365 -13.15 -9.75 -7.79
CA TRP A 365 -12.55 -9.52 -9.10
C TRP A 365 -12.16 -10.85 -9.75
N TYR A 366 -12.03 -10.86 -11.09
CA TYR A 366 -11.61 -12.04 -11.83
C TYR A 366 -10.24 -11.81 -12.47
N VAL A 367 -9.36 -12.79 -12.28
CA VAL A 367 -7.98 -12.82 -12.81
C VAL A 367 -7.93 -12.38 -14.28
N ALA A 368 -8.66 -13.06 -15.16
CA ALA A 368 -8.65 -12.79 -16.60
C ALA A 368 -9.40 -11.51 -17.05
N ALA A 369 -10.04 -10.74 -16.16
CA ALA A 369 -11.00 -9.69 -16.53
C ALA A 369 -10.57 -8.26 -16.14
N ARG A 370 -9.26 -7.95 -16.23
CA ARG A 370 -8.64 -6.70 -15.71
C ARG A 370 -9.44 -5.41 -15.94
N ARG A 371 -9.88 -5.12 -17.17
CA ARG A 371 -10.60 -3.87 -17.50
C ARG A 371 -12.05 -3.81 -16.98
N GLU A 372 -12.54 -4.92 -16.46
CA GLU A 372 -13.92 -5.11 -16.00
C GLU A 372 -13.96 -5.48 -14.51
N ASN A 373 -12.84 -5.29 -13.80
CA ASN A 373 -12.73 -5.46 -12.35
C ASN A 373 -12.87 -4.08 -11.65
N PRO A 374 -13.40 -4.04 -10.41
CA PRO A 374 -14.04 -5.13 -9.69
C PRO A 374 -15.36 -5.52 -10.36
N LYS A 375 -15.73 -6.80 -10.21
CA LYS A 375 -16.86 -7.41 -10.93
C LYS A 375 -18.20 -7.22 -10.25
N GLY A 376 -18.17 -6.91 -8.95
CA GLY A 376 -19.32 -6.71 -8.10
C GLY A 376 -18.91 -6.84 -6.64
N GLU A 377 -19.89 -6.76 -5.76
CA GLU A 377 -19.73 -6.93 -4.32
C GLU A 377 -20.25 -8.31 -3.90
N PHE A 378 -19.59 -8.98 -2.95
CA PHE A 378 -20.06 -10.26 -2.39
C PHE A 378 -20.86 -10.01 -1.09
N PRO A 379 -22.21 -10.13 -1.09
CA PRO A 379 -23.02 -9.70 0.05
C PRO A 379 -22.67 -10.42 1.36
N GLY A 380 -22.39 -9.65 2.41
CA GLY A 380 -22.05 -10.17 3.74
C GLY A 380 -20.58 -10.56 3.94
N ALA A 381 -19.73 -10.51 2.92
CA ALA A 381 -18.29 -10.72 3.06
C ALA A 381 -17.60 -9.42 3.54
N TYR A 382 -17.67 -9.16 4.85
CA TYR A 382 -17.14 -7.92 5.45
C TYR A 382 -15.77 -8.08 6.12
N PHE A 383 -14.89 -7.07 5.97
CA PHE A 383 -13.58 -7.01 6.61
C PHE A 383 -13.60 -6.65 8.10
N VAL A 384 -14.72 -6.11 8.61
CA VAL A 384 -14.88 -5.72 10.02
C VAL A 384 -14.58 -6.86 11.01
N GLY A 385 -14.84 -8.11 10.64
CA GLY A 385 -14.52 -9.30 11.45
C GLY A 385 -13.00 -9.54 11.54
N PRO A 386 -12.31 -9.78 10.41
CA PRO A 386 -10.84 -9.82 10.33
C PRO A 386 -10.16 -8.63 11.02
N ALA A 387 -10.60 -7.40 10.76
CA ALA A 387 -10.06 -6.19 11.38
C ALA A 387 -10.19 -6.22 12.92
N THR A 388 -11.32 -6.70 13.44
CA THR A 388 -11.51 -6.87 14.89
C THR A 388 -10.54 -7.90 15.47
N LEU A 389 -10.17 -8.95 14.74
CA LEU A 389 -9.21 -9.95 15.22
C LEU A 389 -7.82 -9.35 15.41
N ALA A 390 -7.31 -8.59 14.43
CA ALA A 390 -6.04 -7.87 14.54
C ALA A 390 -6.09 -6.84 15.69
N ALA A 391 -7.14 -6.03 15.75
CA ALA A 391 -7.31 -5.03 16.79
C ALA A 391 -7.44 -5.61 18.21
N VAL A 392 -8.04 -6.80 18.35
CA VAL A 392 -8.13 -7.54 19.63
C VAL A 392 -6.78 -8.07 20.11
N HIS A 393 -5.87 -8.39 19.18
CA HIS A 393 -4.50 -8.81 19.48
C HIS A 393 -3.64 -7.62 19.97
N HIS A 394 -3.63 -6.54 19.18
CA HIS A 394 -2.83 -5.33 19.45
C HIS A 394 -3.43 -4.43 20.53
N GLY A 395 -4.71 -4.59 20.87
CA GLY A 395 -5.42 -3.69 21.80
C GLY A 395 -5.82 -2.35 21.17
N SER A 396 -5.84 -2.29 19.84
CA SER A 396 -6.06 -1.08 19.04
C SER A 396 -7.55 -0.74 18.83
N PRO A 397 -7.96 0.53 18.71
CA PRO A 397 -9.30 0.88 18.23
C PRO A 397 -9.49 0.49 16.75
N VAL A 398 -10.70 0.03 16.41
CA VAL A 398 -11.09 -0.21 15.00
C VAL A 398 -11.75 1.03 14.45
N PHE A 399 -11.06 1.74 13.54
CA PHE A 399 -11.63 2.83 12.76
C PHE A 399 -12.28 2.28 11.50
N ILE A 400 -13.62 2.23 11.54
CA ILE A 400 -14.42 2.02 10.33
C ILE A 400 -14.44 3.34 9.57
N THR A 401 -13.84 3.40 8.38
CA THR A 401 -13.63 4.64 7.61
C THR A 401 -14.94 5.33 7.24
N ASP A 402 -15.94 4.57 6.79
CA ASP A 402 -17.22 5.08 6.28
C ASP A 402 -18.05 5.93 7.27
N VAL A 403 -17.88 5.72 8.58
CA VAL A 403 -18.67 6.43 9.61
C VAL A 403 -18.05 7.77 10.03
N HIS A 404 -16.85 8.09 9.54
CA HIS A 404 -16.10 9.30 9.87
C HIS A 404 -15.90 10.15 8.62
N ARG A 405 -16.52 11.34 8.59
CA ARG A 405 -16.46 12.32 7.49
C ARG A 405 -15.12 12.32 6.72
N ARG A 406 -14.04 12.73 7.38
CA ARG A 406 -12.69 12.84 6.79
C ARG A 406 -12.16 11.51 6.24
N LEU A 407 -12.29 10.41 6.98
CA LEU A 407 -11.80 9.10 6.54
C LEU A 407 -12.61 8.56 5.36
N SER A 408 -13.93 8.80 5.35
CA SER A 408 -14.80 8.37 4.25
C SER A 408 -14.53 9.13 2.95
N GLN A 409 -14.08 10.38 3.03
CA GLN A 409 -13.65 11.16 1.86
C GLN A 409 -12.30 10.64 1.32
N ALA A 410 -11.30 10.47 2.19
CA ALA A 410 -10.03 9.87 1.82
C ALA A 410 -10.20 8.47 1.21
N GLN A 411 -10.99 7.60 1.83
CA GLN A 411 -11.31 6.27 1.30
C GLN A 411 -11.95 6.37 -0.09
N ALA A 412 -12.92 7.28 -0.27
CA ALA A 412 -13.53 7.48 -1.57
C ALA A 412 -12.52 7.97 -2.62
N TRP A 413 -11.59 8.86 -2.28
CA TRP A 413 -10.52 9.27 -3.18
C TRP A 413 -9.64 8.08 -3.59
N HIS A 414 -9.05 7.38 -2.62
CA HIS A 414 -8.17 6.23 -2.88
C HIS A 414 -8.87 5.13 -3.70
N ASN A 415 -10.16 4.89 -3.47
CA ASN A 415 -10.95 3.91 -4.23
C ASN A 415 -11.25 4.37 -5.67
N ASN A 416 -11.70 5.61 -5.87
CA ASN A 416 -11.98 6.14 -7.21
C ASN A 416 -10.70 6.25 -8.04
N PHE A 417 -9.59 6.69 -7.44
CA PHE A 417 -8.26 6.65 -8.04
C PHE A 417 -7.90 5.22 -8.47
N TRP A 418 -7.98 4.23 -7.57
CA TRP A 418 -7.55 2.86 -7.89
C TRP A 418 -8.40 2.23 -9.00
N LEU A 419 -9.70 2.53 -9.07
CA LEU A 419 -10.57 2.09 -10.16
C LEU A 419 -10.12 2.63 -11.53
N LYS A 420 -9.68 3.90 -11.59
CA LYS A 420 -9.11 4.51 -12.80
C LYS A 420 -7.71 3.97 -13.12
N ALA A 421 -6.88 3.75 -12.09
CA ALA A 421 -5.48 3.38 -12.23
C ALA A 421 -5.27 1.88 -12.54
N TYR A 422 -6.02 0.97 -11.89
CA TYR A 422 -5.81 -0.50 -11.96
C TYR A 422 -5.65 -1.08 -13.39
N PRO A 423 -6.42 -0.64 -14.41
CA PRO A 423 -6.27 -1.13 -15.79
C PRO A 423 -4.96 -0.77 -16.49
N SER A 424 -4.16 0.16 -15.96
CA SER A 424 -2.86 0.56 -16.49
C SER A 424 -1.75 0.67 -15.43
N ARG A 425 -2.07 0.51 -14.13
CA ARG A 425 -1.20 0.80 -12.96
C ARG A 425 -0.56 2.20 -13.01
N LEU A 426 -1.39 3.22 -13.24
CA LEU A 426 -0.95 4.62 -13.12
C LEU A 426 -0.58 4.97 -11.66
N PRO A 427 0.46 5.80 -11.43
CA PRO A 427 0.84 6.26 -10.10
C PRO A 427 -0.20 7.25 -9.53
N PRO A 428 -0.28 7.41 -8.20
CA PRO A 428 -1.18 8.36 -7.56
C PRO A 428 -0.70 9.81 -7.73
N SER A 429 -1.64 10.77 -7.76
CA SER A 429 -1.30 12.21 -7.73
C SER A 429 -0.63 12.56 -6.41
N VAL A 430 0.59 13.11 -6.48
CA VAL A 430 1.39 13.53 -5.32
C VAL A 430 0.59 14.50 -4.43
N GLY A 431 0.00 15.55 -5.02
CA GLY A 431 -0.79 16.53 -4.25
C GLY A 431 -2.00 15.92 -3.54
N CYS A 432 -2.67 14.94 -4.16
CA CYS A 432 -3.81 14.27 -3.51
C CYS A 432 -3.37 13.31 -2.40
N MET A 433 -2.26 12.59 -2.57
CA MET A 433 -1.65 11.75 -1.52
C MET A 433 -1.32 12.58 -0.28
N VAL A 434 -0.76 13.79 -0.47
CA VAL A 434 -0.47 14.75 0.59
C VAL A 434 -1.74 15.20 1.31
N LEU A 435 -2.78 15.58 0.56
CA LEU A 435 -4.03 16.10 1.13
C LEU A 435 -4.82 15.03 1.90
N GLU A 436 -4.99 13.84 1.33
CA GLU A 436 -5.75 12.75 1.96
C GLU A 436 -4.97 12.13 3.13
N GLY A 437 -3.65 11.96 3.01
CA GLY A 437 -2.82 11.57 4.15
C GLY A 437 -2.88 12.60 5.29
N LYS A 438 -2.80 13.91 5.00
CA LYS A 438 -2.98 15.00 5.99
C LYS A 438 -4.39 14.95 6.61
N ALA A 439 -5.42 14.53 5.86
CA ALA A 439 -6.78 14.36 6.38
C ALA A 439 -6.92 13.15 7.33
N ILE A 440 -6.32 12.01 6.99
CA ILE A 440 -6.25 10.79 7.82
C ILE A 440 -5.52 11.10 9.14
N TYR A 441 -4.31 11.67 9.08
CA TYR A 441 -3.55 12.06 10.27
C TYR A 441 -4.27 13.10 11.12
N SER A 442 -4.94 14.08 10.49
CA SER A 442 -5.76 15.06 11.22
C SER A 442 -6.92 14.43 11.98
N PHE A 443 -7.49 13.31 11.50
CA PHE A 443 -8.49 12.55 12.24
C PHE A 443 -7.85 11.82 13.43
N LEU A 444 -6.73 11.13 13.22
CA LEU A 444 -6.06 10.35 14.25
C LEU A 444 -5.61 11.22 15.43
N MET A 445 -4.99 12.37 15.17
CA MET A 445 -4.61 13.36 16.18
C MET A 445 -5.80 13.84 17.03
N GLN A 446 -7.01 13.97 16.45
CA GLN A 446 -8.21 14.39 17.21
C GLN A 446 -8.72 13.29 18.17
N MET A 447 -8.52 12.02 17.82
CA MET A 447 -8.98 10.91 18.66
C MET A 447 -8.15 10.76 19.93
N GLY A 448 -6.89 11.22 19.92
CA GLY A 448 -5.97 11.10 21.05
C GLY A 448 -5.20 9.78 21.05
N ALA A 449 -5.07 9.14 19.89
CA ALA A 449 -3.81 8.45 19.59
C ALA A 449 -2.75 9.55 19.53
N GLU A 450 -1.69 9.47 20.36
CA GLU A 450 -0.64 10.49 20.42
C GLU A 450 0.32 10.34 19.22
N ILE A 451 -0.24 10.48 18.03
CA ILE A 451 0.45 10.23 16.76
C ILE A 451 1.49 11.34 16.54
N GLY A 452 2.78 11.00 16.71
CA GLY A 452 3.90 11.94 16.75
C GLY A 452 4.13 12.67 18.09
N GLY A 453 3.42 12.31 19.16
CA GLY A 453 3.55 12.95 20.49
C GLY A 453 4.83 12.60 21.25
N ILE A 454 5.41 11.42 20.96
CA ILE A 454 6.70 10.98 21.49
C ILE A 454 7.73 11.08 20.36
N LYS A 455 8.64 12.05 20.48
CA LYS A 455 9.71 12.27 19.49
C LYS A 455 10.53 11.00 19.26
N GLY A 456 10.39 10.39 18.08
CA GLY A 456 11.13 9.19 17.68
C GLY A 456 10.40 7.85 17.85
N VAL A 457 9.08 7.85 18.07
CA VAL A 457 8.23 6.65 17.93
C VAL A 457 7.23 6.93 16.80
N LYS A 458 7.14 6.01 15.84
CA LYS A 458 6.12 6.00 14.77
C LYS A 458 5.03 4.99 15.13
N GLU A 459 3.85 5.17 14.57
CA GLU A 459 2.67 4.37 14.88
C GLU A 459 2.51 3.18 13.92
N SER A 460 2.16 2.01 14.45
CA SER A 460 1.85 0.81 13.67
C SER A 460 0.42 0.88 13.13
N ILE A 461 0.27 0.97 11.81
CA ILE A 461 -1.05 1.11 11.15
C ILE A 461 -1.33 -0.13 10.30
N ILE A 462 -2.46 -0.80 10.55
CA ILE A 462 -2.93 -1.95 9.76
C ILE A 462 -4.23 -1.58 9.02
N THR A 463 -4.19 -1.59 7.69
CA THR A 463 -5.40 -1.54 6.87
C THR A 463 -5.87 -2.94 6.54
N VAL A 464 -7.10 -3.29 6.93
CA VAL A 464 -7.71 -4.59 6.64
C VAL A 464 -8.86 -4.42 5.66
N ALA A 465 -8.54 -4.52 4.37
CA ALA A 465 -9.48 -4.42 3.24
C ALA A 465 -8.81 -4.88 1.94
N ASP A 466 -9.59 -5.39 0.97
CA ASP A 466 -9.07 -5.65 -0.38
C ASP A 466 -8.83 -4.34 -1.16
N GLN A 467 -8.04 -4.45 -2.22
CA GLN A 467 -7.55 -3.33 -3.05
C GLN A 467 -8.64 -2.40 -3.62
N PHE A 468 -9.89 -2.87 -3.77
CA PHE A 468 -11.00 -2.07 -4.32
C PHE A 468 -11.94 -1.51 -3.24
N ASP A 469 -11.76 -1.93 -1.99
CA ASP A 469 -12.61 -1.57 -0.84
C ASP A 469 -11.92 -0.49 0.02
N ILE A 470 -10.58 -0.53 0.11
CA ILE A 470 -9.71 0.60 0.42
C ILE A 470 -8.50 0.53 -0.53
N GLY A 471 -8.32 1.52 -1.43
CA GLY A 471 -7.23 1.55 -2.41
C GLY A 471 -5.83 1.51 -1.78
N THR A 472 -4.89 0.78 -2.39
CA THR A 472 -3.52 0.57 -1.84
C THR A 472 -2.69 1.84 -1.67
N SER A 473 -2.99 2.91 -2.42
CA SER A 473 -2.38 4.22 -2.21
C SER A 473 -2.69 4.82 -0.83
N TRP A 474 -3.70 4.32 -0.12
CA TRP A 474 -3.99 4.69 1.27
C TRP A 474 -2.79 4.45 2.19
N ASP A 475 -2.18 3.27 2.11
CA ASP A 475 -1.10 2.88 3.03
C ASP A 475 0.19 3.61 2.68
N ARG A 476 0.50 3.70 1.39
CA ARG A 476 1.71 4.37 0.89
C ARG A 476 1.73 5.88 1.20
N ALA A 477 0.56 6.51 1.33
CA ALA A 477 0.43 7.91 1.77
C ALA A 477 0.81 8.14 3.24
N LEU A 478 0.88 7.09 4.07
CA LEU A 478 1.18 7.17 5.51
C LEU A 478 2.64 6.82 5.84
N VAL A 479 3.36 6.20 4.90
CA VAL A 479 4.80 5.88 5.02
C VAL A 479 5.62 7.14 5.25
N GLY A 480 6.71 7.04 6.02
CA GLY A 480 7.45 8.18 6.57
C GLY A 480 6.89 8.61 7.92
N ALA A 481 5.58 8.80 8.03
CA ALA A 481 4.92 9.21 9.27
C ALA A 481 4.53 8.01 10.17
N ALA A 482 4.18 6.86 9.59
CA ALA A 482 3.79 5.63 10.29
C ALA A 482 4.43 4.38 9.65
N GLN A 483 4.45 3.31 10.44
CA GLN A 483 4.74 1.95 9.99
C GLN A 483 3.43 1.36 9.43
N ALA A 484 3.11 1.71 8.18
CA ALA A 484 1.87 1.32 7.53
C ALA A 484 1.98 -0.04 6.84
N GLY A 485 1.05 -0.94 7.13
CA GLY A 485 0.93 -2.27 6.53
C GLY A 485 -0.51 -2.64 6.17
N ARG A 486 -0.66 -3.56 5.21
CA ARG A 486 -1.97 -3.99 4.71
C ARG A 486 -2.19 -5.50 4.82
N ILE A 487 -3.40 -5.90 5.19
CA ILE A 487 -3.92 -7.25 4.97
C ILE A 487 -5.09 -7.18 3.96
N MET A 488 -4.99 -7.92 2.87
CA MET A 488 -5.95 -7.89 1.74
C MET A 488 -6.36 -9.29 1.23
N GLY A 489 -7.03 -9.35 0.08
CA GLY A 489 -7.73 -10.53 -0.42
C GLY A 489 -9.17 -10.60 0.07
N SER A 490 -9.82 -11.76 -0.04
CA SER A 490 -11.17 -11.92 0.55
C SER A 490 -11.11 -11.86 2.09
N PRO A 491 -12.23 -11.62 2.79
CA PRO A 491 -12.26 -11.66 4.25
C PRO A 491 -11.84 -13.02 4.86
N VAL A 492 -11.87 -14.11 4.08
CA VAL A 492 -11.33 -15.42 4.48
C VAL A 492 -9.81 -15.43 4.36
N ASP A 493 -9.25 -14.92 3.26
CA ASP A 493 -7.80 -14.75 3.09
C ASP A 493 -7.23 -13.86 4.20
N ALA A 494 -7.88 -12.70 4.45
CA ALA A 494 -7.48 -11.76 5.50
C ALA A 494 -7.56 -12.37 6.92
N ALA A 495 -8.62 -13.13 7.24
CA ALA A 495 -8.73 -13.81 8.54
C ALA A 495 -7.63 -14.88 8.73
N ALA A 496 -7.31 -15.63 7.67
CA ALA A 496 -6.24 -16.63 7.71
C ALA A 496 -4.87 -15.97 7.86
N TRP A 497 -4.61 -14.88 7.13
CA TRP A 497 -3.35 -14.12 7.19
C TRP A 497 -3.15 -13.49 8.58
N ILE A 498 -4.14 -12.77 9.12
CA ILE A 498 -4.07 -12.20 10.48
C ILE A 498 -3.84 -13.29 11.52
N SER A 499 -4.52 -14.44 11.40
CA SER A 499 -4.27 -15.58 12.29
C SER A 499 -2.83 -16.09 12.18
N ARG A 500 -2.26 -16.14 10.96
CA ARG A 500 -0.86 -16.53 10.73
C ARG A 500 0.11 -15.55 11.38
N SER A 501 -0.13 -14.24 11.28
CA SER A 501 0.71 -13.20 11.91
C SER A 501 0.66 -13.30 13.44
N ILE A 502 -0.54 -13.32 14.04
CA ILE A 502 -0.75 -13.45 15.49
C ILE A 502 -0.06 -14.70 16.06
N PHE A 503 -0.12 -15.82 15.34
CA PHE A 503 0.47 -17.08 15.76
C PHE A 503 1.87 -17.34 15.18
N TYR A 504 2.47 -16.39 14.45
CA TYR A 504 3.79 -16.55 13.84
C TYR A 504 4.87 -17.00 14.85
N PRO A 505 4.93 -16.48 16.09
CA PRO A 505 5.87 -16.97 17.11
C PRO A 505 5.78 -18.46 17.44
N GLN A 506 4.66 -19.13 17.12
CA GLN A 506 4.48 -20.57 17.27
C GLN A 506 4.53 -21.32 15.93
N ILE A 507 3.90 -20.78 14.88
CA ILE A 507 3.77 -21.45 13.58
C ILE A 507 5.11 -21.56 12.86
N ILE A 508 6.05 -20.62 13.10
CA ILE A 508 7.38 -20.68 12.47
C ILE A 508 8.18 -21.95 12.85
N PHE A 509 7.88 -22.59 13.99
CA PHE A 509 8.46 -23.89 14.38
C PHE A 509 7.86 -25.11 13.64
N ALA A 510 6.85 -24.89 12.80
CA ALA A 510 6.38 -25.87 11.83
C ALA A 510 7.14 -25.77 10.48
N ASN A 511 7.95 -24.73 10.28
CA ASN A 511 8.78 -24.58 9.09
C ASN A 511 10.01 -25.51 9.17
N PRO A 512 10.26 -26.37 8.16
CA PRO A 512 11.44 -27.24 8.10
C PRO A 512 12.77 -26.51 8.30
N ALA A 513 12.91 -25.28 7.80
CA ALA A 513 14.12 -24.47 7.95
C ALA A 513 14.44 -24.10 9.42
N VAL A 514 13.42 -24.01 10.28
CA VAL A 514 13.57 -23.76 11.73
C VAL A 514 13.60 -25.05 12.54
N ASN A 515 12.90 -26.07 12.06
CA ASN A 515 12.74 -27.35 12.75
C ASN A 515 13.19 -28.52 11.87
N PRO A 516 14.49 -28.88 11.88
CA PRO A 516 15.03 -29.97 11.06
C PRO A 516 14.41 -31.35 11.33
N ALA A 517 13.66 -31.54 12.43
CA ALA A 517 12.92 -32.78 12.68
C ALA A 517 11.63 -32.91 11.83
N LEU A 518 11.26 -31.85 11.10
CA LEU A 518 10.17 -31.82 10.11
C LEU A 518 10.69 -31.76 8.67
N ASP A 519 12.01 -31.64 8.45
CA ASP A 519 12.59 -31.55 7.12
C ASP A 519 12.82 -32.95 6.53
N GLU A 520 11.96 -33.35 5.60
CA GLU A 520 12.06 -34.64 4.88
C GLU A 520 13.29 -34.72 3.96
N HIS A 521 14.00 -33.60 3.76
CA HIS A 521 15.21 -33.47 2.95
C HIS A 521 16.48 -33.24 3.79
N ASP A 522 16.45 -33.48 5.11
CA ASP A 522 17.62 -33.34 6.03
C ASP A 522 18.31 -31.95 5.98
N GLY A 523 17.56 -30.89 5.64
CA GLY A 523 18.07 -29.51 5.47
C GLY A 523 18.69 -29.22 4.10
N MET A 524 18.58 -30.15 3.13
CA MET A 524 19.12 -29.97 1.79
C MET A 524 18.26 -29.01 0.95
N ARG A 525 18.89 -28.04 0.31
CA ARG A 525 18.29 -27.07 -0.64
C ARG A 525 19.15 -26.97 -1.89
N TRP A 526 18.56 -26.66 -3.03
CA TRP A 526 19.29 -26.44 -4.29
C TRP A 526 20.04 -25.12 -4.27
N GLN A 527 21.29 -25.15 -4.74
CA GLN A 527 22.14 -24.01 -5.02
C GLN A 527 22.50 -24.05 -6.50
N GLY A 528 22.30 -22.92 -7.18
CA GLY A 528 22.66 -22.75 -8.59
C GLY A 528 24.17 -22.84 -8.81
N SER A 529 24.57 -23.14 -10.05
CA SER A 529 25.97 -23.25 -10.45
C SER A 529 26.68 -21.89 -10.45
N SER A 530 28.00 -21.92 -10.24
CA SER A 530 28.89 -20.76 -10.34
C SER A 530 29.81 -20.93 -11.54
N SER A 531 30.01 -19.85 -12.29
CA SER A 531 30.81 -19.81 -13.51
C SER A 531 31.70 -18.58 -13.63
N THR A 532 32.72 -18.71 -14.49
CA THR A 532 33.70 -17.67 -14.87
C THR A 532 34.05 -17.76 -16.36
N ARG A 533 34.64 -16.72 -16.95
CA ARG A 533 35.15 -16.74 -18.34
C ARG A 533 36.66 -16.86 -18.39
N VAL A 534 37.17 -17.94 -18.98
CA VAL A 534 38.62 -18.15 -19.19
C VAL A 534 38.91 -18.29 -20.67
N GLY A 535 39.51 -17.26 -21.28
CA GLY A 535 39.67 -17.20 -22.74
C GLY A 535 38.34 -17.12 -23.48
N GLY A 536 37.34 -16.46 -22.87
CA GLY A 536 36.02 -16.19 -23.45
C GLY A 536 35.08 -17.40 -23.48
N VAL A 537 35.58 -18.56 -23.05
CA VAL A 537 34.79 -19.78 -22.87
C VAL A 537 34.22 -19.78 -21.45
N LEU A 538 32.93 -20.09 -21.31
CA LEU A 538 32.33 -20.31 -20.00
C LEU A 538 33.02 -21.49 -19.31
N ARG A 539 33.29 -21.35 -18.02
CA ARG A 539 33.72 -22.44 -17.17
C ARG A 539 32.89 -22.44 -15.91
N ILE A 540 32.08 -23.48 -15.77
CA ILE A 540 31.48 -23.82 -14.49
C ILE A 540 32.62 -24.15 -13.52
N VAL A 541 32.72 -23.38 -12.44
CA VAL A 541 33.70 -23.59 -11.36
C VAL A 541 33.08 -24.41 -10.23
N GLU A 542 31.78 -24.24 -9.99
CA GLU A 542 30.98 -25.08 -9.08
C GLU A 542 29.66 -25.47 -9.78
N GLU A 543 29.40 -26.77 -9.87
CA GLU A 543 28.20 -27.32 -10.50
C GLU A 543 26.95 -27.16 -9.61
N GLU A 544 25.77 -27.07 -10.24
CA GLU A 544 24.44 -27.07 -9.62
C GLU A 544 24.33 -28.26 -8.65
N ARG A 545 23.99 -28.00 -7.38
CA ARG A 545 23.99 -29.06 -6.34
C ARG A 545 23.02 -28.75 -5.20
N GLU A 546 22.64 -29.81 -4.49
CA GLU A 546 22.03 -29.63 -3.16
C GLU A 546 23.11 -29.32 -2.12
N VAL A 547 22.85 -28.33 -1.25
CA VAL A 547 23.68 -27.95 -0.10
C VAL A 547 22.87 -28.09 1.19
N GLN A 548 23.53 -28.47 2.29
CA GLN A 548 22.88 -28.57 3.59
C GLN A 548 22.83 -27.20 4.26
N THR A 549 21.64 -26.80 4.72
CA THR A 549 21.33 -25.46 5.24
C THR A 549 20.58 -25.52 6.58
N ARG A 550 20.54 -24.39 7.28
CA ARG A 550 19.75 -24.11 8.48
C ARG A 550 19.20 -22.70 8.40
N TYR A 551 17.93 -22.54 8.77
CA TYR A 551 17.23 -21.26 8.67
C TYR A 551 17.32 -20.66 7.25
N ALA A 552 17.28 -21.53 6.24
CA ALA A 552 17.52 -21.21 4.84
C ALA A 552 16.71 -20.00 4.35
N VAL A 553 17.37 -19.06 3.69
CA VAL A 553 16.74 -18.00 2.88
C VAL A 553 16.94 -18.33 1.40
N GLN A 554 15.89 -18.17 0.60
CA GLN A 554 15.94 -18.29 -0.85
C GLN A 554 16.17 -16.92 -1.49
N GLU A 555 17.10 -16.85 -2.44
CA GLU A 555 17.37 -15.68 -3.25
C GLU A 555 17.19 -15.99 -4.74
N THR A 556 16.72 -15.01 -5.51
CA THR A 556 16.55 -15.14 -6.97
C THR A 556 16.92 -13.82 -7.66
N TRP A 557 18.11 -13.78 -8.25
CA TRP A 557 18.65 -12.60 -8.93
C TRP A 557 18.68 -12.85 -10.44
N VAL A 558 17.74 -12.27 -11.18
CA VAL A 558 17.62 -12.46 -12.65
C VAL A 558 17.82 -11.13 -13.39
N SER A 559 17.15 -10.08 -12.97
CA SER A 559 17.37 -8.70 -13.44
C SER A 559 17.60 -7.84 -12.21
N TYR A 560 18.79 -7.26 -12.05
CA TYR A 560 19.24 -6.67 -10.78
C TYR A 560 20.39 -5.69 -10.98
N GLN A 561 20.65 -4.87 -9.96
CA GLN A 561 21.79 -3.95 -9.94
C GLN A 561 23.05 -4.68 -9.49
N TYR A 562 24.16 -4.43 -10.18
CA TYR A 562 25.48 -4.96 -9.83
C TYR A 562 26.49 -3.82 -9.87
N LYS A 563 27.13 -3.51 -8.72
CA LYS A 563 28.18 -2.47 -8.62
C LYS A 563 27.75 -1.11 -9.21
N PHE A 564 26.52 -0.67 -8.90
CA PHE A 564 25.89 0.44 -9.60
C PHE A 564 26.65 1.78 -9.44
N ASN A 565 27.08 2.15 -8.22
CA ASN A 565 27.96 3.30 -8.05
C ASN A 565 29.45 2.97 -8.22
N GLU A 566 29.92 1.75 -7.92
CA GLU A 566 31.32 1.37 -8.11
C GLU A 566 31.75 1.46 -9.59
N ARG A 567 30.93 0.94 -10.52
CA ARG A 567 31.21 0.87 -11.97
C ARG A 567 30.17 1.64 -12.81
N GLY A 568 28.87 1.44 -12.57
CA GLY A 568 27.78 2.04 -13.37
C GLY A 568 27.83 3.58 -13.48
N SER A 569 28.19 4.26 -12.39
CA SER A 569 28.27 5.73 -12.35
C SER A 569 29.28 6.36 -13.32
N GLU A 570 30.36 5.66 -13.71
CA GLU A 570 31.28 6.17 -14.74
C GLU A 570 30.64 6.13 -16.12
N TYR A 571 29.83 5.10 -16.41
CA TYR A 571 29.01 5.06 -17.61
C TYR A 571 27.98 6.19 -17.60
N TRP A 572 27.18 6.34 -16.56
CA TRP A 572 26.13 7.37 -16.54
C TRP A 572 26.67 8.80 -16.45
N GLY A 573 27.89 8.98 -15.93
CA GLY A 573 28.51 10.30 -15.73
C GLY A 573 27.99 11.04 -14.50
N CYS A 574 27.22 10.36 -13.65
CA CYS A 574 26.71 10.84 -12.37
C CYS A 574 26.68 9.70 -11.35
N LYS A 575 26.86 10.04 -10.07
CA LYS A 575 26.68 9.12 -8.95
C LYS A 575 25.22 9.08 -8.56
N TYR A 576 24.69 7.86 -8.42
CA TYR A 576 23.38 7.63 -7.88
C TYR A 576 23.34 8.03 -6.41
N THR A 577 22.32 8.80 -6.02
CA THR A 577 22.23 9.39 -4.70
C THR A 577 20.80 9.30 -4.23
N THR A 578 20.59 8.66 -3.08
CA THR A 578 19.28 8.50 -2.43
C THR A 578 18.66 9.87 -2.10
N ARG A 579 17.33 9.90 -1.91
CA ARG A 579 16.59 11.08 -1.43
C ARG A 579 17.18 11.71 -0.16
N THR A 580 17.75 10.87 0.71
CA THR A 580 18.40 11.29 1.96
C THR A 580 19.84 11.83 1.80
N GLY A 581 20.37 11.91 0.57
CA GLY A 581 21.71 12.41 0.29
C GLY A 581 22.83 11.38 0.50
N ILE A 582 22.50 10.11 0.77
CA ILE A 582 23.47 9.00 0.77
C ILE A 582 23.81 8.68 -0.68
N VAL A 583 25.10 8.67 -0.99
CA VAL A 583 25.71 8.03 -2.17
C VAL A 583 26.15 6.61 -1.76
N PRO A 584 25.43 5.55 -2.20
CA PRO A 584 25.82 4.15 -2.03
C PRO A 584 27.29 3.90 -2.41
N GLY A 585 28.01 3.09 -1.63
CA GLY A 585 29.43 2.77 -1.82
C GLY A 585 30.45 3.84 -1.43
N GLU A 586 30.04 5.12 -1.27
CA GLU A 586 30.97 6.23 -1.00
C GLU A 586 30.70 6.98 0.30
N THR A 587 29.44 7.11 0.69
CA THR A 587 29.08 7.88 1.89
C THR A 587 29.50 7.11 3.14
N PRO A 588 30.26 7.72 4.08
CA PRO A 588 30.61 7.06 5.32
C PRO A 588 29.37 6.58 6.08
N SER A 589 29.44 5.35 6.59
CA SER A 589 28.41 4.81 7.48
C SER A 589 28.92 4.81 8.92
N ASP A 590 28.10 5.33 9.83
CA ASP A 590 28.31 5.20 11.28
C ASP A 590 27.93 3.79 11.78
N ASP A 591 27.40 2.91 10.92
CA ASP A 591 26.95 1.58 11.26
C ASP A 591 28.08 0.53 11.13
N PRO A 592 28.48 -0.15 12.22
CA PRO A 592 29.60 -1.09 12.20
C PRO A 592 29.32 -2.41 11.47
N ILE A 593 28.08 -2.69 11.04
CA ILE A 593 27.80 -3.85 10.18
C ILE A 593 28.23 -3.62 8.74
N ASP A 594 28.21 -2.37 8.26
CA ASP A 594 28.40 -2.07 6.85
C ASP A 594 29.85 -2.33 6.39
N PRO A 595 30.04 -2.93 5.20
CA PRO A 595 31.36 -3.24 4.71
C PRO A 595 32.19 -1.95 4.50
N ASN A 596 33.47 -2.02 4.87
CA ASN A 596 34.45 -0.94 4.69
C ASN A 596 34.15 0.40 5.39
N GLY A 597 33.09 0.50 6.20
CA GLY A 597 32.71 1.75 6.90
C GLY A 597 32.02 2.79 6.00
N VAL A 598 31.44 2.34 4.89
CA VAL A 598 30.59 3.13 3.99
C VAL A 598 29.22 2.47 3.88
N TRP A 599 28.19 3.21 3.49
CA TRP A 599 26.92 2.59 3.11
C TRP A 599 27.14 1.62 1.94
N PRO A 600 26.42 0.48 1.87
CA PRO A 600 26.57 -0.47 0.77
C PRO A 600 26.40 0.23 -0.59
N ASP A 601 27.07 -0.28 -1.63
CA ASP A 601 26.71 0.03 -3.01
C ASP A 601 25.46 -0.78 -3.40
N ILE A 602 24.71 -0.32 -4.40
CA ILE A 602 23.53 -1.03 -4.89
C ILE A 602 23.99 -2.26 -5.66
N ASP A 603 23.93 -3.40 -4.97
CA ASP A 603 24.35 -4.71 -5.39
C ASP A 603 23.69 -5.76 -4.48
N THR A 604 22.39 -5.99 -4.70
CA THR A 604 21.61 -6.94 -3.90
C THR A 604 22.23 -8.33 -3.91
N SER A 605 22.83 -8.73 -5.03
CA SER A 605 23.43 -10.05 -5.22
C SER A 605 24.68 -10.33 -4.37
N GLU A 606 25.34 -9.28 -3.85
CA GLU A 606 26.49 -9.39 -2.93
C GLU A 606 26.14 -8.92 -1.51
N MET A 607 25.35 -7.85 -1.37
CA MET A 607 25.06 -7.19 -0.09
C MET A 607 23.98 -7.92 0.73
N VAL A 608 22.95 -8.50 0.09
CA VAL A 608 21.94 -9.30 0.80
C VAL A 608 22.55 -10.55 1.44
N PRO A 609 23.30 -11.41 0.71
CA PRO A 609 24.06 -12.52 1.30
C PRO A 609 24.93 -12.09 2.49
N TYR A 610 25.68 -10.99 2.34
CA TYR A 610 26.55 -10.46 3.38
C TYR A 610 25.78 -10.19 4.68
N TYR A 611 24.62 -9.51 4.62
CA TYR A 611 23.82 -9.24 5.81
C TYR A 611 23.14 -10.50 6.37
N LEU A 612 22.65 -11.42 5.52
CA LEU A 612 22.06 -12.69 5.95
C LEU A 612 23.03 -13.54 6.77
N GLU A 613 24.29 -13.63 6.34
CA GLU A 613 25.36 -14.33 7.06
C GLU A 613 25.65 -13.69 8.43
N LYS A 614 25.59 -12.35 8.56
CA LYS A 614 25.74 -11.68 9.86
C LYS A 614 24.62 -12.03 10.83
N ILE A 615 23.40 -12.22 10.32
CA ILE A 615 22.23 -12.63 11.10
C ILE A 615 22.33 -14.12 11.51
N GLY A 616 23.10 -14.91 10.76
CA GLY A 616 23.29 -16.34 10.96
C GLY A 616 22.32 -17.22 10.20
N TYR A 617 21.65 -16.67 9.17
CA TYR A 617 20.93 -17.49 8.18
C TYR A 617 21.94 -18.14 7.24
N ASP A 618 21.71 -19.41 6.88
CA ASP A 618 22.25 -19.94 5.63
C ASP A 618 21.36 -19.45 4.48
N HIS A 619 21.94 -19.20 3.31
CA HIS A 619 21.23 -18.77 2.11
C HIS A 619 21.48 -19.72 0.93
N VAL A 620 20.55 -19.73 -0.03
CA VAL A 620 20.68 -20.43 -1.32
C VAL A 620 20.11 -19.57 -2.44
N GLN A 621 20.74 -19.66 -3.60
CA GLN A 621 20.51 -18.77 -4.72
C GLN A 621 20.25 -19.61 -5.97
N THR A 622 19.07 -19.45 -6.58
CA THR A 622 18.63 -20.18 -7.79
C THR A 622 17.82 -19.25 -8.69
N THR A 623 17.95 -19.43 -10.01
CA THR A 623 17.38 -18.50 -11.01
C THR A 623 16.31 -19.12 -11.89
N THR A 624 16.14 -20.44 -11.83
CA THR A 624 15.07 -21.19 -12.50
C THR A 624 13.83 -21.37 -11.59
N PHE A 625 12.66 -21.38 -12.22
CA PHE A 625 11.37 -21.60 -11.56
C PHE A 625 11.35 -22.92 -10.78
N GLU A 626 11.80 -24.01 -11.40
CA GLU A 626 11.75 -25.35 -10.83
C GLU A 626 12.55 -25.45 -9.53
N ARG A 627 13.77 -24.90 -9.50
CA ARG A 627 14.64 -24.99 -8.31
C ARG A 627 14.20 -24.07 -7.19
N THR A 628 13.78 -22.87 -7.54
CA THR A 628 13.24 -21.90 -6.57
C THR A 628 12.00 -22.48 -5.91
N VAL A 629 10.98 -22.91 -6.67
CA VAL A 629 9.74 -23.50 -6.13
C VAL A 629 10.03 -24.77 -5.30
N GLU A 630 10.95 -25.63 -5.74
CA GLU A 630 11.35 -26.81 -4.98
C GLU A 630 11.91 -26.42 -3.60
N ASN A 631 12.77 -25.40 -3.52
CA ASN A 631 13.27 -24.88 -2.25
C ASN A 631 12.19 -24.23 -1.38
N LEU A 632 11.27 -23.46 -1.96
CA LEU A 632 10.15 -22.84 -1.22
C LEU A 632 9.25 -23.90 -0.56
N ASN A 633 8.90 -24.96 -1.28
CA ASN A 633 8.08 -26.07 -0.77
C ASN A 633 8.80 -26.90 0.30
N ARG A 634 10.13 -27.09 0.17
CA ARG A 634 10.99 -27.69 1.21
C ARG A 634 11.08 -26.82 2.48
N GLY A 635 10.78 -25.52 2.38
CA GLY A 635 10.71 -24.59 3.49
C GLY A 635 11.95 -23.71 3.63
N VAL A 636 11.72 -22.40 3.66
CA VAL A 636 12.68 -21.30 3.85
C VAL A 636 12.09 -20.24 4.79
N ILE A 637 12.91 -19.35 5.35
CA ILE A 637 12.48 -18.26 6.24
C ILE A 637 11.96 -17.07 5.44
N MET A 638 12.62 -16.76 4.32
CA MET A 638 12.27 -15.69 3.39
C MET A 638 12.57 -16.12 1.96
N TRP A 639 11.86 -15.53 1.01
CA TRP A 639 12.26 -15.44 -0.39
C TRP A 639 12.52 -13.97 -0.74
N LEU A 640 13.70 -13.69 -1.26
CA LEU A 640 14.14 -12.37 -1.73
C LEU A 640 14.41 -12.47 -3.24
N GLU A 641 13.89 -11.54 -4.03
CA GLU A 641 14.09 -11.57 -5.49
C GLU A 641 14.20 -10.18 -6.12
N VAL A 642 15.02 -10.08 -7.17
CA VAL A 642 14.86 -9.04 -8.18
C VAL A 642 14.84 -9.72 -9.55
N MET A 643 13.70 -9.61 -10.21
CA MET A 643 13.39 -10.16 -11.52
C MET A 643 12.53 -9.15 -12.29
N HIS A 644 12.28 -9.42 -13.57
CA HIS A 644 11.27 -8.67 -14.30
C HIS A 644 9.86 -9.10 -13.90
N GLY A 645 9.07 -8.15 -13.36
CA GLY A 645 7.69 -8.36 -12.95
C GLY A 645 6.63 -7.80 -13.91
N GLY A 646 5.37 -8.17 -13.70
CA GLY A 646 4.24 -7.59 -14.42
C GLY A 646 2.87 -7.91 -13.82
N HIS A 647 1.90 -7.01 -13.98
CA HIS A 647 0.53 -7.19 -13.49
C HIS A 647 -0.39 -8.00 -14.44
N THR A 648 0.10 -8.41 -15.62
CA THR A 648 -0.77 -8.97 -16.66
C THR A 648 -1.28 -10.36 -16.30
N GLU A 649 -2.47 -10.70 -16.82
CA GLU A 649 -3.17 -11.97 -16.60
C GLU A 649 -3.39 -12.31 -15.11
N SER A 650 -2.45 -13.00 -14.46
CA SER A 650 -2.52 -13.36 -13.03
C SER A 650 -1.43 -12.71 -12.17
N GLY A 651 -0.69 -11.76 -12.72
CA GLY A 651 0.67 -11.46 -12.28
C GLY A 651 1.66 -12.40 -12.96
N VAL A 652 2.86 -11.90 -13.24
CA VAL A 652 3.93 -12.62 -13.94
C VAL A 652 5.31 -12.20 -13.40
N VAL A 653 6.25 -13.14 -13.37
CA VAL A 653 7.68 -12.91 -13.07
C VAL A 653 8.56 -13.65 -14.08
N GLY A 654 9.71 -13.07 -14.42
CA GLY A 654 10.74 -13.62 -15.31
C GLY A 654 11.72 -14.55 -14.60
N TRP A 655 12.16 -15.60 -15.28
CA TRP A 655 13.08 -16.64 -14.77
C TRP A 655 14.19 -16.89 -15.79
N TRP A 656 15.37 -17.28 -15.33
CA TRP A 656 16.46 -17.69 -16.20
C TRP A 656 16.06 -18.88 -17.08
N ASN A 657 16.33 -18.79 -18.38
CA ASN A 657 15.90 -19.78 -19.36
C ASN A 657 16.97 -20.88 -19.58
N PRO A 658 16.76 -22.10 -19.07
CA PRO A 658 17.73 -23.20 -19.21
C PRO A 658 17.90 -23.70 -20.65
N ASP A 659 16.96 -23.40 -21.54
CA ASP A 659 17.01 -23.83 -22.96
C ASP A 659 17.67 -22.78 -23.87
N ALA A 660 17.90 -21.55 -23.39
CA ALA A 660 18.43 -20.44 -24.18
C ALA A 660 19.91 -20.10 -23.90
N ASN A 661 20.44 -20.49 -22.74
CA ASN A 661 21.78 -20.10 -22.26
C ASN A 661 22.75 -21.30 -22.14
N GLU A 662 24.06 -21.06 -22.03
CA GLU A 662 25.10 -22.10 -21.87
C GLU A 662 25.03 -22.78 -20.48
N GLU A 663 24.53 -22.07 -19.46
CA GLU A 663 24.37 -22.54 -18.08
C GLU A 663 22.89 -22.69 -17.70
N ARG A 664 22.58 -23.75 -16.94
CA ARG A 664 21.19 -24.19 -16.76
C ARG A 664 20.44 -23.48 -15.62
N ASP A 665 21.07 -23.37 -14.46
CA ASP A 665 20.54 -22.70 -13.27
C ASP A 665 21.73 -22.03 -12.56
N PRO A 666 22.27 -20.92 -13.11
CA PRO A 666 23.31 -20.16 -12.43
C PRO A 666 22.75 -19.56 -11.13
N TRP A 667 23.62 -19.34 -10.14
CA TRP A 667 23.19 -18.76 -8.86
C TRP A 667 22.70 -17.31 -8.97
N ARG A 668 23.17 -16.56 -9.98
CA ARG A 668 22.61 -15.28 -10.44
C ARG A 668 22.63 -15.19 -11.97
N GLY A 669 21.66 -14.51 -12.56
CA GLY A 669 21.58 -14.26 -14.00
C GLY A 669 22.75 -13.40 -14.49
N TYR A 670 23.10 -13.54 -15.77
CA TYR A 670 24.14 -12.77 -16.44
C TYR A 670 23.89 -12.65 -17.94
N GLU A 671 24.56 -11.72 -18.61
CA GLU A 671 24.29 -11.39 -20.00
C GLU A 671 25.17 -12.19 -20.97
N GLU A 672 24.54 -13.01 -21.83
CA GLU A 672 25.26 -13.94 -22.72
C GLU A 672 25.11 -13.64 -24.23
N ASN A 673 24.27 -12.67 -24.60
CA ASN A 673 23.89 -12.46 -26.00
C ASN A 673 24.15 -11.02 -26.49
N GLY A 674 25.08 -10.88 -27.43
CA GLY A 674 25.24 -9.62 -28.17
C GLY A 674 24.09 -9.37 -29.16
N ILE A 675 23.83 -8.11 -29.52
CA ILE A 675 22.86 -7.76 -30.58
C ILE A 675 23.17 -8.58 -31.85
N PRO A 676 22.15 -9.02 -32.62
CA PRO A 676 22.35 -9.39 -34.03
C PRO A 676 22.69 -8.16 -34.90
N VAL A 677 23.86 -7.54 -34.68
CA VAL A 677 24.50 -6.67 -35.69
C VAL A 677 25.15 -7.58 -36.74
N SER A 678 25.18 -7.13 -38.00
CA SER A 678 25.61 -7.97 -39.13
C SER A 678 27.08 -8.40 -39.07
N GLY A 679 27.36 -9.58 -38.52
CA GLY A 679 28.65 -10.28 -38.58
C GLY A 679 28.87 -11.24 -37.40
N ASP A 680 29.68 -12.28 -37.58
CA ASP A 680 30.00 -13.30 -36.54
C ASP A 680 30.93 -12.79 -35.42
N LEU A 681 30.97 -11.48 -35.15
CA LEU A 681 31.96 -10.84 -34.28
C LEU A 681 31.28 -10.04 -33.16
N GLN A 682 31.64 -10.42 -31.92
CA GLN A 682 31.19 -9.88 -30.62
C GLN A 682 29.82 -10.39 -30.14
N ARG A 683 29.79 -11.66 -29.67
CA ARG A 683 28.91 -12.01 -28.54
C ARG A 683 29.54 -11.46 -27.27
N LEU A 684 28.76 -10.70 -26.51
CA LEU A 684 29.05 -10.39 -25.11
C LEU A 684 28.84 -11.66 -24.30
N ARG A 685 29.64 -11.87 -23.26
CA ARG A 685 29.74 -13.16 -22.55
C ARG A 685 30.07 -12.92 -21.08
N GLY A 686 29.08 -12.55 -20.29
CA GLY A 686 29.16 -12.52 -18.83
C GLY A 686 29.24 -13.92 -18.24
N ALA A 687 29.39 -14.00 -16.93
CA ALA A 687 29.31 -15.21 -16.13
C ALA A 687 28.93 -14.81 -14.69
N THR A 688 28.75 -15.76 -13.78
CA THR A 688 28.33 -15.40 -12.42
C THR A 688 29.35 -14.58 -11.62
N ASP A 689 30.62 -14.51 -12.04
CA ASP A 689 31.65 -13.69 -11.39
C ASP A 689 31.74 -12.24 -11.92
N ASP A 690 31.32 -11.99 -13.15
CA ASP A 690 31.13 -10.66 -13.75
C ASP A 690 29.88 -10.70 -14.67
N PRO A 691 28.68 -10.44 -14.13
CA PRO A 691 27.40 -10.69 -14.82
C PRO A 691 26.97 -9.60 -15.81
N ASP A 692 27.38 -8.35 -15.56
CA ASP A 692 27.06 -7.15 -16.33
C ASP A 692 28.08 -6.96 -17.47
N VAL A 693 27.64 -7.14 -18.72
CA VAL A 693 28.53 -7.00 -19.89
C VAL A 693 27.92 -6.29 -21.10
N ALA A 694 26.61 -6.03 -21.09
CA ALA A 694 25.90 -5.13 -21.99
C ALA A 694 25.63 -3.79 -21.28
N THR A 695 25.17 -2.79 -22.03
CA THR A 695 24.87 -1.46 -21.50
C THR A 695 23.76 -0.76 -22.29
N MET A 696 22.97 0.03 -21.57
CA MET A 696 21.88 0.85 -22.06
C MET A 696 22.39 2.05 -22.87
N ASN A 697 22.30 1.90 -24.19
CA ASN A 697 22.70 2.88 -25.19
C ASN A 697 22.11 4.28 -24.91
N LYS A 698 22.97 5.21 -24.48
CA LYS A 698 22.65 6.60 -24.08
C LYS A 698 21.97 7.50 -25.12
N HIS A 699 21.70 7.01 -26.33
CA HIS A 699 20.86 7.70 -27.32
C HIS A 699 19.43 7.15 -27.40
N ILE A 700 19.23 5.86 -27.15
CA ILE A 700 17.97 5.15 -27.39
C ILE A 700 17.39 4.42 -26.17
N GLY A 701 18.12 4.33 -25.05
CA GLY A 701 17.66 3.70 -23.80
C GLY A 701 17.42 2.20 -23.91
N LEU A 702 18.30 1.46 -24.60
CA LEU A 702 18.22 0.01 -24.76
C LEU A 702 19.58 -0.63 -24.49
N ASP A 703 19.59 -1.75 -23.76
CA ASP A 703 20.69 -2.67 -23.40
C ASP A 703 21.30 -3.40 -24.61
N VAL A 704 21.77 -2.61 -25.58
CA VAL A 704 22.34 -3.09 -26.84
C VAL A 704 23.85 -2.92 -26.92
N GLN A 705 24.46 -1.98 -26.20
CA GLN A 705 25.88 -1.69 -26.37
C GLN A 705 26.75 -2.68 -25.59
N PRO A 706 27.84 -3.21 -26.16
CA PRO A 706 28.95 -3.75 -25.38
C PRO A 706 29.37 -2.81 -24.24
N GLY A 707 29.58 -3.33 -23.04
CA GLY A 707 30.36 -2.62 -22.02
C GLY A 707 31.75 -2.29 -22.54
N PHE A 708 32.32 -1.16 -22.13
CA PHE A 708 33.59 -0.68 -22.68
C PHE A 708 34.78 -1.25 -21.90
N GLY A 709 35.73 -1.85 -22.61
CA GLY A 709 36.98 -2.33 -22.03
C GLY A 709 37.92 -2.91 -23.08
N PRO A 710 39.13 -3.36 -22.68
CA PRO A 710 40.09 -3.94 -23.58
C PRO A 710 39.56 -5.24 -24.19
N VAL A 711 39.72 -5.37 -25.51
CA VAL A 711 39.55 -6.66 -26.19
C VAL A 711 40.74 -7.54 -25.80
N THR A 712 40.47 -8.54 -24.97
CA THR A 712 41.44 -9.55 -24.53
C THR A 712 41.31 -10.82 -25.38
N ASP A 713 42.21 -11.79 -25.17
CA ASP A 713 42.06 -13.16 -25.68
C ASP A 713 40.78 -13.85 -25.13
N ALA A 714 40.10 -13.25 -24.15
CA ALA A 714 38.82 -13.69 -23.62
C ALA A 714 37.59 -12.96 -24.19
N GLY A 715 37.77 -12.07 -25.16
CA GLY A 715 36.73 -11.15 -25.63
C GLY A 715 36.83 -9.79 -24.94
N ILE A 716 35.76 -8.99 -25.02
CA ILE A 716 35.68 -7.74 -24.27
C ILE A 716 35.46 -8.11 -22.80
N ILE A 717 36.36 -7.66 -21.93
CA ILE A 717 36.12 -7.60 -20.48
C ILE A 717 35.78 -6.13 -20.19
N PRO A 718 34.54 -5.78 -19.83
CA PRO A 718 34.17 -4.40 -19.56
C PRO A 718 34.90 -3.84 -18.34
N GLU A 719 35.70 -2.81 -18.54
CA GLU A 719 36.20 -1.97 -17.45
C GLU A 719 35.10 -1.02 -16.95
N THR A 720 34.16 -0.64 -17.84
CA THR A 720 32.98 0.16 -17.52
C THR A 720 31.72 -0.44 -18.14
N HIS A 721 30.64 -0.47 -17.37
CA HIS A 721 29.30 -0.94 -17.72
C HIS A 721 28.25 -0.03 -17.05
N ASP A 722 26.96 -0.28 -17.20
CA ASP A 722 25.91 0.64 -16.71
C ASP A 722 25.37 0.29 -15.30
N GLY A 723 25.64 -0.92 -14.83
CA GLY A 723 25.28 -1.40 -13.49
C GLY A 723 23.98 -2.18 -13.44
N VAL A 724 23.32 -2.45 -14.57
CA VAL A 724 22.01 -3.11 -14.66
C VAL A 724 22.12 -4.42 -15.44
N VAL A 725 22.15 -5.54 -14.71
CA VAL A 725 22.15 -6.86 -15.31
C VAL A 725 20.77 -7.17 -15.89
N ILE A 726 20.70 -7.45 -17.20
CA ILE A 726 19.50 -7.88 -17.92
C ILE A 726 18.37 -6.84 -17.79
N ALA A 727 18.44 -5.76 -18.58
CA ALA A 727 17.52 -4.62 -18.42
C ALA A 727 16.24 -4.67 -19.29
N LEU A 728 16.31 -4.96 -20.61
CA LEU A 728 15.17 -4.79 -21.53
C LEU A 728 15.10 -5.78 -22.71
N LEU A 729 16.15 -5.86 -23.52
CA LEU A 729 16.26 -6.78 -24.67
C LEU A 729 16.97 -8.07 -24.29
N GLN A 730 17.91 -8.03 -23.34
CA GLN A 730 18.54 -9.23 -22.78
C GLN A 730 17.47 -10.16 -22.21
N GLN A 731 16.45 -9.63 -21.52
CA GLN A 731 15.26 -10.38 -21.06
C GLN A 731 14.75 -11.39 -22.11
N ARG A 732 14.58 -10.94 -23.36
CA ARG A 732 13.99 -11.76 -24.43
C ARG A 732 14.89 -12.89 -24.90
N GLN A 733 16.16 -12.85 -24.53
CA GLN A 733 17.21 -13.77 -24.94
C GLN A 733 17.59 -14.71 -23.81
N THR A 734 17.60 -14.21 -22.56
CA THR A 734 18.03 -14.95 -21.37
C THR A 734 16.89 -15.51 -20.52
N GLU A 735 15.66 -15.01 -20.64
CA GLU A 735 14.53 -15.37 -19.75
C GLU A 735 13.37 -16.13 -20.43
N TYR A 736 12.52 -16.68 -19.57
CA TYR A 736 11.11 -17.00 -19.83
C TYR A 736 10.25 -16.50 -18.65
N SER A 737 8.92 -16.60 -18.70
CA SER A 737 8.07 -16.02 -17.64
C SER A 737 6.96 -16.96 -17.20
N ASN A 738 6.73 -17.02 -15.87
CA ASN A 738 5.66 -17.81 -15.28
C ASN A 738 4.59 -16.91 -14.67
N ARG A 739 3.34 -17.29 -14.89
CA ARG A 739 2.14 -16.60 -14.42
C ARG A 739 1.83 -17.02 -12.98
N GLY A 740 1.23 -16.13 -12.19
CA GLY A 740 0.74 -16.41 -10.84
C GLY A 740 -0.11 -17.69 -10.70
N LEU A 741 -0.89 -18.07 -11.71
CA LEU A 741 -1.62 -19.35 -11.74
C LEU A 741 -0.69 -20.58 -11.84
N GLN A 742 0.42 -20.50 -12.59
CA GLN A 742 1.40 -21.58 -12.70
C GLN A 742 2.22 -21.71 -11.40
N ILE A 743 2.43 -20.60 -10.70
CA ILE A 743 3.06 -20.56 -9.38
C ILE A 743 2.12 -21.18 -8.33
N ASP A 744 0.82 -20.82 -8.33
CA ASP A 744 -0.23 -21.41 -7.47
C ASP A 744 -0.39 -22.94 -7.70
N GLU A 745 -0.25 -23.41 -8.94
CA GLU A 745 -0.27 -24.85 -9.27
C GLU A 745 0.98 -25.63 -8.82
N ALA A 746 2.11 -24.95 -8.57
CA ALA A 746 3.40 -25.58 -8.26
C ALA A 746 3.82 -25.44 -6.79
N LEU A 747 3.20 -24.54 -6.03
CA LEU A 747 3.43 -24.38 -4.60
C LEU A 747 2.57 -25.34 -3.77
N ASP A 748 3.16 -25.88 -2.70
CA ASP A 748 2.47 -26.69 -1.70
C ASP A 748 2.16 -25.82 -0.46
N ASN A 749 3.04 -25.86 0.54
CA ASN A 749 3.03 -24.99 1.70
C ASN A 749 4.41 -24.31 1.76
N ILE A 750 4.43 -22.98 1.85
CA ILE A 750 5.67 -22.18 1.99
C ILE A 750 5.91 -21.74 3.45
N HIS A 751 5.28 -22.45 4.39
CA HIS A 751 5.69 -22.57 5.80
C HIS A 751 5.86 -21.24 6.58
N SER A 752 5.00 -20.25 6.32
CA SER A 752 5.10 -18.93 6.98
C SER A 752 6.36 -18.12 6.65
N MET A 753 6.92 -18.30 5.45
CA MET A 753 8.02 -17.46 4.97
C MET A 753 7.62 -15.99 4.76
N GLY A 754 8.59 -15.09 4.85
CA GLY A 754 8.50 -13.74 4.29
C GLY A 754 8.74 -13.70 2.78
N PHE A 755 8.31 -12.63 2.13
CA PHE A 755 8.60 -12.36 0.71
C PHE A 755 8.98 -10.89 0.53
N SER A 756 10.04 -10.61 -0.23
CA SER A 756 10.43 -9.25 -0.63
C SER A 756 10.88 -9.28 -2.08
N ALA A 757 10.36 -8.37 -2.90
CA ALA A 757 10.63 -8.35 -4.34
C ALA A 757 10.93 -6.94 -4.86
N GLY A 758 11.93 -6.84 -5.74
CA GLY A 758 12.09 -5.71 -6.65
C GLY A 758 11.29 -5.86 -7.96
N SER A 759 10.63 -7.00 -8.17
CA SER A 759 9.76 -7.23 -9.34
C SER A 759 8.58 -6.25 -9.41
N CYS A 760 8.56 -5.43 -10.45
CA CYS A 760 7.50 -4.44 -10.69
C CYS A 760 6.09 -5.05 -10.80
N LEU A 761 5.07 -4.29 -10.39
CA LEU A 761 3.65 -4.50 -10.71
C LEU A 761 3.00 -5.80 -10.19
N ILE A 762 3.73 -6.66 -9.48
CA ILE A 762 3.23 -7.98 -9.03
C ILE A 762 2.20 -7.87 -7.91
N ALA A 763 2.14 -6.76 -7.16
CA ALA A 763 1.15 -6.60 -6.12
C ALA A 763 -0.26 -6.36 -6.69
N ASN A 764 -1.27 -6.58 -5.84
CA ASN A 764 -2.69 -6.56 -6.24
C ASN A 764 -3.06 -7.52 -7.39
N THR A 765 -2.25 -8.56 -7.65
CA THR A 765 -2.49 -9.63 -8.64
C THR A 765 -2.92 -10.95 -7.96
N TYR A 766 -3.07 -12.02 -8.74
CA TYR A 766 -3.32 -13.35 -8.19
C TYR A 766 -2.03 -14.00 -7.65
N LEU A 767 -0.86 -13.69 -8.20
CA LEU A 767 0.45 -14.10 -7.68
C LEU A 767 0.66 -13.68 -6.22
N HIS A 768 0.31 -12.43 -5.89
CA HIS A 768 0.30 -11.98 -4.49
C HIS A 768 -0.58 -12.90 -3.63
N LEU A 769 -1.85 -13.10 -4.03
CA LEU A 769 -2.80 -13.90 -3.23
C LEU A 769 -2.45 -15.40 -3.17
N SER A 770 -1.81 -15.99 -4.19
CA SER A 770 -1.38 -17.39 -4.14
C SER A 770 -0.30 -17.55 -3.06
N LEU A 771 0.73 -16.71 -3.05
CA LEU A 771 1.75 -16.70 -1.99
C LEU A 771 1.12 -16.58 -0.59
N VAL A 772 0.14 -15.68 -0.39
CA VAL A 772 -0.60 -15.56 0.89
C VAL A 772 -1.32 -16.86 1.27
N ARG A 773 -1.89 -17.57 0.31
CA ARG A 773 -2.62 -18.83 0.53
C ARG A 773 -1.70 -20.01 0.82
N HIS A 774 -0.62 -20.15 0.06
CA HIS A 774 0.39 -21.20 0.27
C HIS A 774 1.19 -21.00 1.57
N GLY A 775 1.25 -19.79 2.11
CA GLY A 775 1.73 -19.60 3.48
C GLY A 775 2.45 -18.31 3.80
N SER A 776 2.71 -17.40 2.86
CA SER A 776 3.47 -16.17 3.12
C SER A 776 2.88 -15.39 4.30
N VAL A 777 3.73 -14.97 5.25
CA VAL A 777 3.30 -14.23 6.45
C VAL A 777 3.44 -12.72 6.30
N PHE A 778 4.31 -12.25 5.40
CA PHE A 778 4.37 -10.87 4.95
C PHE A 778 4.93 -10.78 3.52
N GLN A 779 4.65 -9.68 2.84
CA GLN A 779 5.16 -9.35 1.50
C GLN A 779 5.56 -7.86 1.42
N VAL A 780 6.74 -7.55 0.89
CA VAL A 780 7.14 -6.20 0.48
C VAL A 780 7.23 -6.21 -1.04
N ILE A 781 6.22 -5.65 -1.71
CA ILE A 781 6.03 -5.79 -3.16
C ILE A 781 5.31 -4.57 -3.76
N ASP A 782 5.48 -4.35 -5.06
CA ASP A 782 4.99 -3.12 -5.72
C ASP A 782 3.69 -3.31 -6.54
N PRO A 783 2.66 -2.46 -6.37
CA PRO A 783 1.51 -2.40 -7.27
C PRO A 783 1.73 -1.50 -8.51
N TRP A 784 2.83 -0.75 -8.59
CA TRP A 784 3.26 0.13 -9.69
C TRP A 784 4.55 -0.37 -10.35
N LEU A 785 5.16 0.45 -11.22
CA LEU A 785 6.54 0.24 -11.63
C LEU A 785 7.45 0.45 -10.42
N THR A 786 8.65 -0.10 -10.47
CA THR A 786 9.62 -0.04 -9.35
C THR A 786 10.95 0.41 -9.93
N SER A 787 11.61 1.34 -9.25
CA SER A 787 12.89 1.88 -9.69
C SER A 787 14.06 0.98 -9.28
N TRP A 788 15.26 1.30 -9.75
CA TRP A 788 16.49 0.70 -9.23
C TRP A 788 16.80 1.07 -7.77
N TYR A 789 16.15 2.07 -7.16
CA TYR A 789 16.36 2.42 -5.76
C TYR A 789 15.84 1.32 -4.81
N SER A 790 14.86 0.54 -5.26
CA SER A 790 14.27 -0.57 -4.50
C SER A 790 15.31 -1.60 -4.03
N SER A 791 16.39 -1.80 -4.78
CA SER A 791 17.53 -2.64 -4.40
C SER A 791 18.22 -2.13 -3.13
N PHE A 792 18.45 -0.81 -3.01
CA PHE A 792 18.99 -0.21 -1.78
C PHE A 792 18.00 -0.32 -0.60
N ALA A 793 16.69 -0.21 -0.86
CA ALA A 793 15.66 -0.45 0.14
C ALA A 793 15.64 -1.92 0.59
N MET A 794 15.90 -2.89 -0.30
CA MET A 794 15.97 -4.32 0.03
C MET A 794 17.22 -4.66 0.86
N GLU A 795 18.38 -4.12 0.51
CA GLU A 795 19.62 -4.29 1.29
C GLU A 795 19.47 -3.73 2.71
N THR A 796 18.96 -2.49 2.82
CA THR A 796 18.72 -1.84 4.11
C THR A 796 17.62 -2.52 4.92
N PHE A 797 16.60 -3.10 4.27
CA PHE A 797 15.61 -3.95 4.93
C PHE A 797 16.25 -5.17 5.62
N VAL A 798 17.11 -5.93 4.91
CA VAL A 798 17.79 -7.10 5.49
C VAL A 798 18.74 -6.69 6.62
N LYS A 799 19.46 -5.58 6.44
CA LYS A 799 20.28 -4.95 7.49
C LYS A 799 19.45 -4.56 8.73
N ASP A 800 18.24 -4.07 8.58
CA ASP A 800 17.39 -3.73 9.73
C ASP A 800 16.83 -4.99 10.45
N ILE A 801 16.62 -6.11 9.75
CA ILE A 801 16.33 -7.40 10.40
C ILE A 801 17.49 -7.87 11.30
N TYR A 802 18.75 -7.56 10.96
CA TYR A 802 19.89 -7.80 11.86
C TYR A 802 19.75 -7.03 13.18
N TYR A 803 19.17 -5.84 13.17
CA TYR A 803 18.96 -5.03 14.37
C TYR A 803 17.70 -5.41 15.18
N ASN A 804 17.01 -6.49 14.81
CA ASN A 804 15.77 -6.95 15.43
C ASN A 804 14.65 -5.90 15.33
N TYR A 805 14.67 -5.08 14.29
CA TYR A 805 13.52 -4.26 13.91
C TYR A 805 12.34 -5.17 13.49
N THR A 806 11.12 -4.67 13.63
CA THR A 806 9.95 -5.29 13.01
C THR A 806 10.02 -5.15 11.49
N VAL A 807 9.22 -5.93 10.77
CA VAL A 807 9.14 -5.83 9.29
C VAL A 807 8.60 -4.46 8.87
N GLY A 808 7.65 -3.90 9.63
CA GLY A 808 7.16 -2.53 9.41
C GLY A 808 8.25 -1.47 9.61
N GLU A 809 9.06 -1.58 10.68
CA GLU A 809 10.22 -0.72 10.91
C GLU A 809 11.25 -0.80 9.77
N ALA A 810 11.62 -2.01 9.36
CA ALA A 810 12.64 -2.24 8.32
C ALA A 810 12.19 -1.74 6.93
N TYR A 811 10.94 -2.01 6.54
CA TYR A 811 10.36 -1.51 5.29
C TYR A 811 10.30 0.02 5.27
N GLU A 812 9.79 0.61 6.35
CA GLU A 812 9.58 2.05 6.46
C GLU A 812 10.91 2.81 6.40
N ARG A 813 11.94 2.31 7.08
CA ARG A 813 13.30 2.86 7.06
C ARG A 813 13.98 2.73 5.70
N GLY A 814 13.83 1.58 5.02
CA GLY A 814 14.32 1.38 3.65
C GLY A 814 13.68 2.36 2.67
N ILE A 815 12.34 2.39 2.60
CA ILE A 815 11.60 3.29 1.69
C ILE A 815 11.83 4.78 2.02
N ALA A 816 12.02 5.14 3.28
CA ALA A 816 12.37 6.52 3.63
C ALA A 816 13.67 6.99 2.98
N HIS A 817 14.62 6.12 2.63
CA HIS A 817 15.81 6.53 1.88
C HIS A 817 15.52 6.86 0.41
N VAL A 818 14.47 6.29 -0.19
CA VAL A 818 14.35 6.17 -1.64
C VAL A 818 13.05 6.69 -2.26
N GLY A 819 11.96 6.78 -1.51
CA GLY A 819 10.65 7.24 -2.01
C GLY A 819 10.13 8.48 -1.28
N ILE A 820 9.07 9.09 -1.83
CA ILE A 820 8.41 10.28 -1.24
C ILE A 820 7.81 9.96 0.14
N GLU A 821 8.08 10.80 1.14
CA GLU A 821 7.34 10.79 2.43
C GLU A 821 6.29 11.92 2.44
N TYR A 822 5.10 11.63 1.88
CA TYR A 822 4.04 12.61 1.58
C TYR A 822 3.58 13.49 2.78
N LEU A 823 3.86 13.07 4.01
CA LEU A 823 3.46 13.76 5.24
C LEU A 823 4.58 14.48 5.98
N LEU A 824 5.83 14.30 5.55
CA LEU A 824 7.01 14.92 6.17
C LEU A 824 7.63 16.01 5.28
N ASP A 825 6.89 16.43 4.24
CA ASP A 825 7.32 17.35 3.17
C ASP A 825 8.67 16.92 2.55
N ALA A 826 8.88 15.60 2.46
CA ALA A 826 10.11 14.95 2.05
C ALA A 826 9.97 14.45 0.61
N TRP A 827 10.04 15.43 -0.30
CA TRP A 827 9.81 15.29 -1.74
C TRP A 827 10.91 14.51 -2.45
N TRP A 828 10.54 13.93 -3.59
CA TRP A 828 11.41 13.14 -4.45
C TRP A 828 10.85 13.11 -5.86
N TRP A 829 11.72 12.99 -6.87
CA TRP A 829 11.32 13.03 -8.28
C TRP A 829 10.66 11.73 -8.73
N ASP A 830 11.12 10.61 -8.19
CA ASP A 830 10.64 9.27 -8.49
C ASP A 830 9.30 9.02 -7.78
N ILE A 831 8.24 8.92 -8.59
CA ILE A 831 6.86 8.62 -8.17
C ILE A 831 6.48 7.17 -8.46
N PHE A 832 7.41 6.33 -8.91
CA PHE A 832 7.26 4.90 -9.06
C PHE A 832 7.80 4.14 -7.85
N GLU A 833 8.77 4.67 -7.09
CA GLU A 833 9.31 4.10 -5.85
C GLU A 833 8.27 4.14 -4.69
N ASN A 834 7.30 3.25 -4.85
CA ASN A 834 6.05 3.19 -4.12
C ASN A 834 5.70 1.75 -3.69
N LEU A 835 6.71 0.89 -3.49
CA LEU A 835 6.55 -0.43 -2.89
C LEU A 835 5.67 -0.36 -1.64
N VAL A 836 4.84 -1.36 -1.43
CA VAL A 836 3.93 -1.43 -0.29
C VAL A 836 4.20 -2.65 0.55
N PHE A 837 4.15 -2.46 1.87
CA PHE A 837 4.20 -3.53 2.84
C PHE A 837 2.80 -4.13 3.07
N TYR A 838 2.71 -5.44 2.85
CA TYR A 838 1.53 -6.24 3.09
C TYR A 838 1.82 -7.25 4.21
N GLY A 839 1.26 -7.02 5.39
CA GLY A 839 1.54 -7.79 6.59
C GLY A 839 1.12 -7.05 7.85
N ASP A 840 1.56 -7.58 8.99
CA ASP A 840 1.42 -6.95 10.30
C ASP A 840 2.72 -6.17 10.61
N PRO A 841 2.69 -4.82 10.76
CA PRO A 841 3.87 -3.99 10.96
C PRO A 841 4.71 -4.43 12.16
N ASP A 842 4.08 -4.95 13.21
CA ASP A 842 4.75 -5.35 14.46
C ASP A 842 5.37 -6.75 14.38
N LEU A 843 5.23 -7.46 13.24
CA LEU A 843 5.82 -8.78 13.04
C LEU A 843 7.35 -8.69 13.08
N LYS A 844 7.98 -9.55 13.88
CA LYS A 844 9.43 -9.78 13.88
C LYS A 844 9.72 -11.12 13.22
N VAL A 845 10.57 -11.12 12.19
CA VAL A 845 11.00 -12.33 11.48
C VAL A 845 11.81 -13.21 12.44
N PHE A 846 11.60 -14.53 12.42
CA PHE A 846 12.42 -15.45 13.20
C PHE A 846 13.84 -15.47 12.63
N SER A 847 14.81 -15.03 13.43
CA SER A 847 16.24 -15.13 13.10
C SER A 847 17.00 -15.91 14.16
N PRO A 848 18.10 -16.62 13.80
CA PRO A 848 18.89 -17.36 14.79
C PRO A 848 19.62 -16.44 15.78
N MET A 849 19.92 -15.19 15.40
CA MET A 849 20.47 -14.18 16.32
C MET A 849 19.45 -13.74 17.38
N HIS A 850 18.18 -13.56 17.00
CA HIS A 850 17.11 -13.04 17.85
C HIS A 850 16.07 -14.12 18.23
N ALA A 851 16.48 -15.38 18.21
CA ALA A 851 15.61 -16.53 18.35
C ALA A 851 14.91 -16.57 19.72
N TRP A 852 13.60 -16.87 19.69
CA TRP A 852 12.82 -17.22 20.87
C TRP A 852 12.65 -18.75 20.99
N GLY A 853 12.23 -19.23 22.16
CA GLY A 853 11.84 -20.63 22.34
C GLY A 853 10.41 -20.88 21.90
N GLN A 854 10.12 -22.06 21.33
CA GLN A 854 8.78 -22.45 20.89
C GLN A 854 7.74 -22.32 22.03
N PRO A 855 6.68 -21.50 21.88
CA PRO A 855 5.59 -21.41 22.84
C PRO A 855 4.91 -22.75 23.17
N GLU A 856 4.54 -22.94 24.44
CA GLU A 856 3.75 -24.10 24.85
C GLU A 856 2.25 -23.92 24.53
N ALA A 857 1.65 -24.92 23.88
CA ALA A 857 0.21 -24.94 23.66
C ALA A 857 -0.57 -25.12 24.99
N LEU A 858 -1.61 -24.31 25.20
CA LEU A 858 -2.50 -24.41 26.36
C LEU A 858 -3.15 -25.81 26.45
N ARG A 859 -3.10 -26.42 27.63
CA ARG A 859 -3.67 -27.76 27.90
C ARG A 859 -4.88 -27.66 28.81
N SER A 860 -5.87 -28.51 28.57
CA SER A 860 -7.07 -28.60 29.42
C SER A 860 -6.77 -29.38 30.71
N PRO A 861 -7.33 -28.98 31.87
CA PRO A 861 -8.10 -27.75 32.11
C PRO A 861 -7.17 -26.54 32.35
N VAL A 862 -7.53 -25.38 31.80
CA VAL A 862 -6.85 -24.11 32.10
C VAL A 862 -7.86 -23.05 32.53
N ASN A 863 -7.47 -22.23 33.50
CA ASN A 863 -8.20 -21.03 33.91
C ASN A 863 -7.28 -19.81 33.81
N ILE A 864 -7.62 -18.86 32.95
CA ILE A 864 -6.85 -17.65 32.68
C ILE A 864 -7.67 -16.46 33.17
N GLY A 865 -7.37 -15.96 34.37
CA GLY A 865 -8.06 -14.81 34.96
C GLY A 865 -9.58 -14.96 35.12
N GLY A 866 -10.08 -16.19 35.23
CA GLY A 866 -11.52 -16.51 35.26
C GLY A 866 -12.06 -17.14 33.97
N HIS A 867 -11.36 -17.03 32.84
CA HIS A 867 -11.76 -17.67 31.58
C HIS A 867 -11.33 -19.12 31.54
N THR A 868 -12.21 -19.98 31.04
CA THR A 868 -11.95 -21.41 30.87
C THR A 868 -12.18 -21.80 29.41
N PRO A 869 -11.15 -21.69 28.53
CA PRO A 869 -11.28 -21.97 27.09
C PRO A 869 -11.84 -23.36 26.77
N PHE A 870 -11.59 -24.33 27.65
CA PHE A 870 -12.05 -25.72 27.52
C PHE A 870 -13.36 -26.02 28.27
N GLY A 871 -14.08 -24.98 28.71
CA GLY A 871 -15.33 -25.08 29.48
C GLY A 871 -15.15 -24.97 31.00
N ALA A 872 -16.19 -24.45 31.67
CA ALA A 872 -16.19 -24.24 33.12
C ALA A 872 -16.85 -25.42 33.86
N GLU A 873 -16.14 -26.02 34.83
CA GLU A 873 -16.70 -27.07 35.69
C GLU A 873 -17.64 -26.52 36.78
N SER A 874 -17.52 -25.23 37.13
CA SER A 874 -18.38 -24.59 38.12
C SER A 874 -18.52 -23.08 37.90
N HIS A 875 -19.62 -22.51 38.42
CA HIS A 875 -19.89 -21.06 38.38
C HIS A 875 -20.06 -20.52 39.81
N PRO A 876 -18.95 -20.18 40.51
CA PRO A 876 -19.00 -19.81 41.93
C PRO A 876 -19.80 -18.53 42.20
N ASN A 877 -19.83 -17.61 41.24
CA ASN A 877 -20.54 -16.33 41.35
C ASN A 877 -22.01 -16.40 40.89
N ARG A 878 -22.53 -17.59 40.56
CA ARG A 878 -23.88 -17.74 40.00
C ARG A 878 -24.96 -17.18 40.93
N VAL A 879 -25.70 -16.21 40.41
CA VAL A 879 -26.87 -15.64 41.06
C VAL A 879 -28.09 -16.51 40.75
N ARG A 880 -28.77 -17.00 41.80
CA ARG A 880 -30.07 -17.67 41.67
C ARG A 880 -31.17 -16.61 41.71
N GLY A 881 -32.03 -16.56 40.68
CA GLY A 881 -33.07 -15.54 40.57
C GLY A 881 -34.10 -15.61 41.72
N SER A 882 -34.48 -14.44 42.25
CA SER A 882 -35.34 -14.32 43.44
C SER A 882 -36.85 -14.45 43.17
N LEU A 883 -37.28 -14.99 42.02
CA LEU A 883 -38.69 -15.03 41.56
C LEU A 883 -39.72 -15.38 42.64
N LEU A 884 -39.40 -16.33 43.54
CA LEU A 884 -40.30 -16.76 44.61
C LEU A 884 -40.34 -15.77 45.79
N LEU A 885 -39.22 -15.12 46.12
CA LEU A 885 -39.12 -14.05 47.12
C LEU A 885 -39.75 -12.75 46.60
N ASP A 886 -39.53 -12.41 45.34
CA ASP A 886 -40.14 -11.27 44.66
C ASP A 886 -41.66 -11.42 44.61
N ALA A 887 -42.17 -12.60 44.25
CA ALA A 887 -43.60 -12.89 44.28
C ALA A 887 -44.20 -12.77 45.70
N LEU A 888 -43.50 -13.28 46.72
CA LEU A 888 -43.91 -13.12 48.12
C LEU A 888 -43.89 -11.65 48.58
N PHE A 889 -42.89 -10.87 48.17
CA PHE A 889 -42.76 -9.46 48.48
C PHE A 889 -43.86 -8.62 47.80
N ILE A 890 -44.09 -8.81 46.50
CA ILE A 890 -45.17 -8.15 45.74
C ILE A 890 -46.53 -8.51 46.36
N THR A 891 -46.76 -9.78 46.71
CA THR A 891 -48.00 -10.22 47.37
C THR A 891 -48.15 -9.57 48.76
N GLY A 892 -47.08 -9.50 49.55
CA GLY A 892 -47.06 -8.85 50.86
C GLY A 892 -47.33 -7.34 50.79
N VAL A 893 -46.72 -6.64 49.84
CA VAL A 893 -46.98 -5.21 49.58
C VAL A 893 -48.42 -5.02 49.12
N GLY A 894 -48.94 -5.84 48.20
CA GLY A 894 -50.33 -5.80 47.75
C GLY A 894 -51.34 -5.98 48.89
N LEU A 895 -51.08 -6.94 49.79
CA LEU A 895 -51.91 -7.17 50.99
C LEU A 895 -51.84 -5.98 51.98
N LEU A 896 -50.65 -5.40 52.19
CA LEU A 896 -50.48 -4.19 53.00
C LEU A 896 -51.22 -2.98 52.40
N THR A 897 -51.11 -2.75 51.09
CA THR A 897 -51.82 -1.68 50.39
C THR A 897 -53.33 -1.88 50.45
N ALA A 898 -53.82 -3.12 50.27
CA ALA A 898 -55.23 -3.46 50.44
C ALA A 898 -55.74 -3.22 51.87
N GLU A 899 -54.96 -3.55 52.90
CA GLU A 899 -55.30 -3.26 54.30
C GLU A 899 -55.27 -1.75 54.60
N VAL A 900 -54.35 -0.97 54.01
CA VAL A 900 -54.34 0.50 54.12
C VAL A 900 -55.56 1.12 53.44
N ILE A 901 -55.91 0.68 52.23
CA ILE A 901 -57.12 1.11 51.51
C ILE A 901 -58.37 0.74 52.32
N ARG A 902 -58.45 -0.48 52.85
CA ARG A 902 -59.52 -0.94 53.74
C ARG A 902 -59.63 -0.06 54.99
N ARG A 903 -58.52 0.28 55.64
CA ARG A 903 -58.50 1.18 56.81
C ARG A 903 -58.92 2.60 56.46
N LEU A 904 -58.49 3.14 55.31
CA LEU A 904 -58.93 4.45 54.82
C LEU A 904 -60.43 4.46 54.48
N TYR A 905 -60.95 3.38 53.89
CA TYR A 905 -62.37 3.19 53.61
C TYR A 905 -63.19 3.07 54.91
N LEU A 906 -62.72 2.33 55.91
CA LEU A 906 -63.30 2.27 57.25
C LEU A 906 -63.28 3.63 57.94
N LYS A 907 -62.16 4.38 57.87
CA LYS A 907 -62.07 5.76 58.40
C LYS A 907 -63.06 6.69 57.73
N ARG A 908 -63.24 6.61 56.40
CA ARG A 908 -64.25 7.36 55.65
C ARG A 908 -65.68 6.95 56.02
N ARG A 909 -65.99 5.65 56.18
CA ARG A 909 -67.31 5.18 56.65
C ARG A 909 -67.62 5.64 58.08
N ILE A 910 -66.64 5.62 58.99
CA ILE A 910 -66.82 6.09 60.37
C ILE A 910 -67.04 7.62 60.39
N ALA A 911 -66.29 8.37 59.59
CA ALA A 911 -66.50 9.82 59.44
C ALA A 911 -67.84 10.18 58.78
N ALA A 912 -68.39 9.31 57.93
CA ALA A 912 -69.70 9.47 57.31
C ALA A 912 -70.87 9.01 58.20
N ALA A 913 -70.62 8.14 59.19
CA ALA A 913 -71.60 7.67 60.17
C ALA A 913 -71.65 8.52 61.46
N GLY A 914 -70.79 9.54 61.55
CA GLY A 914 -70.72 10.51 62.66
C GLY A 914 -71.30 11.88 62.31
N ARG A 915 -72.26 11.94 61.38
CA ARG A 915 -73.06 13.13 61.03
C ARG A 915 -74.54 12.77 61.05
#